data_AF-A0A3D3JWL9-F1
#
_entry.id   AF-A0A3D3JWL9-F1
#
_cell.length_a   1.000
_cell.length_b   1.000
_cell.length_c   1.000
_cell.angle_alpha   90.00
_cell.angle_beta   90.00
_cell.angle_gamma   90.00
#
_symmetry.space_group_name_H-M   'P 1'
#
loop_
_entity.id
_entity.type
_entity.pdbx_description
1 polymer ?
#
loop_
_entity_poly.entity_id
_entity_poly.type
_entity_poly.pdbx_seq_one_letter_code
_entity_poly.pdbx_strand_id
1 'polypeptide(L)'
;MAESTKEYSKITIRSLLIGALFAGFFAFVTAYLENRRSLYLSATQIAVLPYILLLAMVVLINPLIRAIRFLPRFSSTETLIIFIMGSVSAGISTFGLTSQVGPVIGSMFNRHWNNDQSGWHLNVTPFVNESFFISEPGIQNAAIVHREAKLAVDEARSIYDVALRDQNAEAAVTKATATLDKLNAEGADALALGGAKERLNAAHVVRAEAATEWAELSKEHDLSSAQTIIDTWKPKIESLQAETDSLRNALRQLEQRAFDKVDVFRRGLPDGKVAMPGFFFRPGDSWDSYVQRFNRLRHGRKALSHLEKADAIFNETVTAGMTMTAEQRQQLESLADQAMTALEPINIKTEIEAAKRSVDQRWQENNAELLKTQDELLEKQNARRLAVEREFDALDRDITTLKHRAKKLKGVLKGIESTQASIRQQLTTTGGIVTVITAITAWKSSLSDAENQLEKFRAPLGAIIAKFPGLDASMSRYLVGDIPWGDVLPPFLRWAGLIFLTYLVLMAFNLLIFRQWAHNERLIYPLAELPELLAVTNEENGQRLPDLFTNPLFWVGFAISGGVLGWNLICFLELVPGLAPLDLNNQWREIVQDSVLQPLSVKSKSTVFFTMIGLSFLIPAKISFSLWFFTILYMVQVLILCWLGYGQTENSFPMEWWYTLNFRGAEGAGGMMIFAAVVFYKARKYLFCFFSPSAVSDLEADEQKELRISSFCFIFGSVGLILMLWRGMGANLFWCIFGFIVILIITIGLVRAVTEGGVLGFQAWVSPFHLIRTLWGMDKAWTAPPLFAPLFIYYSVFFLDIKTFIAPAMANCIKIRDDLKMERFRFHIAIFSCIVVAAIVAITTHLLLTYNKGGDNMNGWFYTGFPKGMFEQVGVMVKTSPIDTTKTSWFFGGGAVAMMALLYFRQMFFWLPHPIGMIMLVNPIMNAYWFSILIGWLAKVLVTRYGNKDTYRIVRGLFVGLIVGELMIILAALIGSLVTGNNVPIDLNRN
;
A
#
# COMPACT_ATOMS: atom_id res chain seq x y z
N MET A 1 26.48 24.49 -43.24
CA MET A 1 25.48 23.48 -42.84
C MET A 1 24.36 24.21 -42.14
N ALA A 2 23.19 24.30 -42.77
CA ALA A 2 22.02 24.93 -42.18
C ALA A 2 21.58 24.11 -40.96
N GLU A 3 21.54 24.73 -39.79
CA GLU A 3 20.82 24.23 -38.62
C GLU A 3 19.34 24.13 -39.02
N SER A 4 18.91 22.93 -39.39
CA SER A 4 17.50 22.55 -39.33
C SER A 4 17.08 22.67 -37.86
N THR A 5 16.51 23.81 -37.48
CA THR A 5 15.78 23.98 -36.22
C THR A 5 14.68 22.91 -36.19
N LYS A 6 14.95 21.78 -35.53
CA LYS A 6 13.94 20.75 -35.30
C LYS A 6 12.84 21.38 -34.44
N GLU A 7 11.68 21.64 -35.02
CA GLU A 7 10.51 22.11 -34.28
C GLU A 7 10.08 21.03 -33.28
N TYR A 8 10.27 21.30 -31.99
CA TYR A 8 9.70 20.50 -30.91
C TYR A 8 8.17 20.65 -30.92
N SER A 9 7.46 19.55 -30.63
CA SER A 9 6.00 19.62 -30.48
C SER A 9 5.64 20.37 -29.20
N LYS A 10 4.85 21.44 -29.33
CA LYS A 10 4.52 22.36 -28.23
C LYS A 10 3.50 21.70 -27.29
N ILE A 11 3.83 21.58 -26.00
CA ILE A 11 2.89 21.20 -24.94
C ILE A 11 2.09 22.44 -24.55
N THR A 12 0.75 22.40 -24.66
CA THR A 12 -0.10 23.57 -24.39
C THR A 12 -0.51 23.65 -22.92
N ILE A 13 -0.81 24.87 -22.44
CA ILE A 13 -1.30 25.09 -21.07
C ILE A 13 -2.64 24.37 -20.85
N ARG A 14 -3.52 24.34 -21.87
CA ARG A 14 -4.80 23.61 -21.78
C ARG A 14 -4.58 22.11 -21.52
N SER A 15 -3.61 21.46 -22.17
CA SER A 15 -3.35 20.04 -21.92
C SER A 15 -2.78 19.79 -20.53
N LEU A 16 -1.98 20.73 -19.98
CA LEU A 16 -1.46 20.63 -18.62
C LEU A 16 -2.58 20.75 -17.57
N LEU A 17 -3.50 21.71 -17.74
CA LEU A 17 -4.62 21.90 -16.81
C LEU A 17 -5.59 20.71 -16.84
N ILE A 18 -5.94 20.23 -18.03
CA ILE A 18 -6.83 19.07 -18.20
C ILE A 18 -6.15 17.81 -17.65
N GLY A 19 -4.87 17.61 -17.95
CA GLY A 19 -4.09 16.49 -17.44
C GLY A 19 -3.99 16.49 -15.91
N ALA A 20 -3.79 17.66 -15.28
CA ALA A 20 -3.76 17.78 -13.83
C ALA A 20 -5.13 17.50 -13.20
N LEU A 21 -6.22 17.96 -13.83
CA LEU A 21 -7.58 17.69 -13.39
C LEU A 21 -7.91 16.18 -13.44
N PHE A 22 -7.60 15.50 -14.54
CA PHE A 22 -7.79 14.06 -14.64
C PHE A 22 -6.85 13.27 -13.73
N ALA A 23 -5.61 13.72 -13.55
CA ALA A 23 -4.69 13.12 -12.57
C ALA A 23 -5.27 13.15 -11.15
N GLY A 24 -5.82 14.29 -10.72
CA GLY A 24 -6.51 14.42 -9.44
C GLY A 24 -7.78 13.55 -9.36
N PHE A 25 -8.61 13.56 -10.41
CA PHE A 25 -9.82 12.74 -10.47
C PHE A 25 -9.50 11.24 -10.39
N PHE A 26 -8.52 10.76 -11.14
CA PHE A 26 -8.08 9.36 -11.09
C PHE A 26 -7.53 8.99 -9.72
N ALA A 27 -6.75 9.87 -9.09
CA ALA A 27 -6.24 9.65 -7.75
C ALA A 27 -7.37 9.52 -6.71
N PHE A 28 -8.37 10.40 -6.78
CA PHE A 28 -9.58 10.33 -5.94
C PHE A 28 -10.38 9.04 -6.17
N VAL A 29 -10.74 8.76 -7.42
CA VAL A 29 -11.56 7.59 -7.78
C VAL A 29 -10.88 6.31 -7.33
N THR A 30 -9.58 6.20 -7.55
CA THR A 30 -8.83 5.00 -7.21
C THR A 30 -8.74 4.81 -5.69
N ALA A 31 -8.36 5.84 -4.94
CA ALA A 31 -8.33 5.79 -3.48
C ALA A 31 -9.73 5.48 -2.89
N TYR A 32 -10.79 6.06 -3.45
CA TYR A 32 -12.15 5.82 -3.01
C TYR A 32 -12.60 4.37 -3.25
N LEU A 33 -12.38 3.85 -4.47
CA LEU A 33 -12.85 2.51 -4.86
C LEU A 33 -12.09 1.41 -4.14
N GLU A 34 -10.78 1.54 -4.02
CA GLU A 34 -9.94 0.56 -3.31
C GLU A 34 -10.39 0.41 -1.85
N ASN A 35 -10.65 1.53 -1.18
CA ASN A 35 -10.99 1.53 0.23
C ASN A 35 -12.47 1.31 0.53
N ARG A 36 -13.36 1.59 -0.43
CA ARG A 36 -14.81 1.41 -0.24
C ARG A 36 -15.35 0.10 -0.81
N ARG A 37 -14.70 -0.45 -1.83
CA ARG A 37 -15.17 -1.61 -2.59
C ARG A 37 -14.11 -2.70 -2.78
N SER A 38 -12.87 -2.48 -2.32
CA SER A 38 -11.75 -3.41 -2.55
C SER A 38 -11.50 -3.68 -4.04
N LEU A 39 -11.71 -2.66 -4.88
CA LEU A 39 -11.49 -2.72 -6.33
C LEU A 39 -10.16 -2.04 -6.68
N TYR A 40 -9.27 -2.75 -7.37
CA TYR A 40 -7.92 -2.29 -7.68
C TYR A 40 -7.79 -1.87 -9.15
N LEU A 41 -7.83 -0.56 -9.43
CA LEU A 41 -7.77 -0.04 -10.81
C LEU A 41 -6.35 0.24 -11.34
N SER A 42 -5.41 0.49 -10.44
CA SER A 42 -4.01 0.75 -10.76
C SER A 42 -3.10 -0.17 -9.96
N ALA A 43 -3.22 -1.48 -10.21
CA ALA A 43 -2.38 -2.51 -9.61
C ALA A 43 -1.34 -3.09 -10.59
N THR A 44 -1.25 -2.54 -11.81
CA THR A 44 -0.26 -2.94 -12.83
C THR A 44 0.31 -1.71 -13.54
N GLN A 45 1.33 -1.91 -14.38
CA GLN A 45 1.95 -0.87 -15.22
C GLN A 45 1.00 -0.34 -16.32
N ILE A 46 -0.10 -1.04 -16.61
CA ILE A 46 -1.19 -0.51 -17.44
C ILE A 46 -2.26 0.09 -16.53
N ALA A 47 -2.26 1.42 -16.44
CA ALA A 47 -3.25 2.18 -15.71
C ALA A 47 -4.57 2.22 -16.51
N VAL A 48 -5.57 1.46 -16.09
CA VAL A 48 -6.83 1.28 -16.85
C VAL A 48 -7.48 2.63 -17.19
N LEU A 49 -7.68 3.51 -16.19
CA LEU A 49 -8.37 4.80 -16.40
C LEU A 49 -7.69 5.71 -17.44
N PRO A 50 -6.35 5.94 -17.42
CA PRO A 50 -5.64 6.63 -18.49
C PRO A 50 -5.82 6.02 -19.88
N TYR A 51 -5.76 4.70 -20.03
CA TYR A 51 -5.97 4.04 -21.32
C TYR A 51 -7.42 4.19 -21.82
N ILE A 52 -8.40 4.11 -20.93
CA ILE A 52 -9.81 4.36 -21.25
C ILE A 52 -10.00 5.82 -21.69
N LEU A 53 -9.40 6.78 -20.96
CA LEU A 53 -9.47 8.20 -21.34
C LEU A 53 -8.81 8.43 -22.69
N LEU A 54 -7.67 7.80 -22.97
CA LEU A 54 -6.98 7.86 -24.26
C LEU A 54 -7.91 7.39 -25.40
N LEU A 55 -8.53 6.22 -25.23
CA LEU A 55 -9.49 5.68 -26.20
C LEU A 55 -10.69 6.60 -26.39
N ALA A 56 -11.27 7.11 -25.30
CA ALA A 56 -12.38 8.06 -25.36
C ALA A 56 -11.98 9.37 -26.05
N MET A 57 -10.76 9.87 -25.80
CA MET A 57 -10.24 11.06 -26.45
C MET A 57 -10.14 10.89 -27.97
N VAL A 58 -9.62 9.75 -28.43
CA VAL A 58 -9.39 9.47 -29.85
C VAL A 58 -10.66 9.11 -30.60
N VAL A 59 -11.49 8.24 -30.04
CA VAL A 59 -12.65 7.64 -30.75
C VAL A 59 -13.93 8.47 -30.57
N LEU A 60 -14.07 9.21 -29.46
CA LEU A 60 -15.30 9.94 -29.12
C LEU A 60 -15.09 11.45 -29.07
N ILE A 61 -14.22 11.95 -28.19
CA ILE A 61 -14.10 13.38 -27.86
C ILE A 61 -13.56 14.19 -29.04
N ASN A 62 -12.42 13.78 -29.64
CA ASN A 62 -11.84 14.50 -30.77
C ASN A 62 -12.77 14.53 -32.01
N PRO A 63 -13.40 13.40 -32.40
CA PRO A 63 -14.42 13.40 -33.45
C PRO A 63 -15.62 14.30 -33.13
N LEU A 64 -16.09 14.32 -31.89
CA LEU A 64 -17.22 15.17 -31.45
C LEU A 64 -16.86 16.67 -31.48
N ILE A 65 -15.69 17.05 -30.97
CA ILE A 65 -15.18 18.43 -31.03
C ILE A 65 -15.09 18.90 -32.48
N ARG A 66 -14.62 18.03 -33.39
CA ARG A 66 -14.57 18.31 -34.83
C ARG A 66 -15.97 18.54 -35.42
N ALA A 67 -16.97 17.78 -34.98
CA ALA A 67 -18.35 17.94 -35.43
C ALA A 67 -18.96 19.27 -34.97
N ILE A 68 -18.67 19.69 -33.73
CA ILE A 68 -19.20 20.90 -33.11
C ILE A 68 -18.50 22.18 -33.63
N ARG A 69 -17.25 22.08 -34.12
CA ARG A 69 -16.43 23.17 -34.71
C ARG A 69 -16.16 24.40 -33.82
N PHE A 70 -16.66 24.42 -32.59
CA PHE A 70 -16.50 25.56 -31.66
C PHE A 70 -15.18 25.53 -30.87
N LEU A 71 -14.59 24.34 -30.69
CA LEU A 71 -13.36 24.15 -29.92
C LEU A 71 -12.22 23.60 -30.80
N PRO A 72 -10.97 24.03 -30.57
CA PRO A 72 -9.82 23.48 -31.28
C PRO A 72 -9.56 22.03 -30.87
N ARG A 73 -9.35 21.14 -31.85
CA ARG A 73 -9.00 19.72 -31.65
C ARG A 73 -7.79 19.55 -30.73
N PHE A 74 -7.74 18.44 -30.00
CA PHE A 74 -6.51 18.04 -29.33
C PHE A 74 -5.54 17.44 -30.34
N SER A 75 -4.28 17.86 -30.30
CA SER A 75 -3.21 17.22 -31.08
C SER A 75 -2.84 15.86 -30.48
N SER A 76 -2.12 15.05 -31.25
CA SER A 76 -1.55 13.79 -30.74
C SER A 76 -0.65 14.03 -29.51
N THR A 77 0.14 15.11 -29.53
CA THR A 77 0.98 15.54 -28.39
C THR A 77 0.16 15.90 -27.17
N GLU A 78 -0.93 16.66 -27.32
CA GLU A 78 -1.80 17.04 -26.20
C GLU A 78 -2.55 15.85 -25.61
N THR A 79 -2.99 14.92 -26.46
CA THR A 79 -3.68 13.70 -26.02
C THR A 79 -2.72 12.80 -25.23
N LEU A 80 -1.49 12.62 -25.74
CA LEU A 80 -0.51 11.76 -25.09
C LEU A 80 0.10 12.37 -23.83
N ILE A 81 0.25 13.71 -23.73
CA ILE A 81 0.69 14.31 -22.45
C ILE A 81 -0.39 14.16 -21.36
N ILE A 82 -1.69 14.26 -21.70
CA ILE A 82 -2.79 14.00 -20.76
C ILE A 82 -2.75 12.54 -20.30
N PHE A 83 -2.53 11.60 -21.23
CA PHE A 83 -2.34 10.18 -20.92
C PHE A 83 -1.13 9.94 -20.01
N ILE A 84 0.01 10.56 -20.29
CA ILE A 84 1.24 10.47 -19.48
C ILE A 84 0.99 10.96 -18.05
N MET A 85 0.38 12.13 -17.89
CA MET A 85 0.03 12.68 -16.57
C MET A 85 -0.92 11.75 -15.80
N GLY A 86 -1.91 11.17 -16.48
CA GLY A 86 -2.82 10.19 -15.88
C GLY A 86 -2.11 8.88 -15.47
N SER A 87 -1.21 8.38 -16.32
CA SER A 87 -0.48 7.13 -16.09
C SER A 87 0.49 7.23 -14.91
N VAL A 88 1.17 8.37 -14.78
CA VAL A 88 2.03 8.65 -13.62
C VAL A 88 1.22 8.82 -12.35
N SER A 89 0.08 9.52 -12.41
CA SER A 89 -0.84 9.67 -11.26
C SER A 89 -1.33 8.33 -10.71
N ALA A 90 -1.69 7.40 -11.61
CA ALA A 90 -2.25 6.11 -11.24
C ALA A 90 -1.32 5.28 -10.34
N GLY A 91 0.00 5.35 -10.57
CA GLY A 91 1.01 4.67 -9.74
C GLY A 91 1.14 5.25 -8.32
N ILE A 92 0.74 6.51 -8.12
CA ILE A 92 0.87 7.22 -6.84
C ILE A 92 -0.32 6.95 -5.93
N SER A 93 -1.52 6.88 -6.52
CA SER A 93 -2.77 6.82 -5.76
C SER A 93 -3.08 5.48 -5.07
N THR A 94 -2.23 4.46 -5.23
CA THR A 94 -2.45 3.09 -4.71
C THR A 94 -1.17 2.45 -4.15
N PHE A 95 -0.76 1.30 -4.72
CA PHE A 95 0.34 0.45 -4.31
C PHE A 95 1.69 1.17 -4.33
N GLY A 96 1.88 2.12 -5.25
CA GLY A 96 3.14 2.84 -5.37
C GLY A 96 3.36 3.95 -4.35
N LEU A 97 2.33 4.36 -3.58
CA LEU A 97 2.51 5.30 -2.48
C LEU A 97 1.40 5.33 -1.42
N THR A 98 0.23 5.88 -1.75
CA THR A 98 -0.69 6.42 -0.73
C THR A 98 -1.37 5.35 0.10
N SER A 99 -1.64 4.19 -0.50
CA SER A 99 -2.22 3.05 0.21
C SER A 99 -1.26 2.40 1.20
N GLN A 100 0.05 2.71 1.14
CA GLN A 100 1.03 2.22 2.10
C GLN A 100 1.34 3.25 3.19
N VAL A 101 1.63 4.50 2.80
CA VAL A 101 2.13 5.53 3.71
C VAL A 101 1.11 5.88 4.81
N GLY A 102 -0.13 6.21 4.43
CA GLY A 102 -1.15 6.65 5.39
C GLY A 102 -1.45 5.60 6.46
N PRO A 103 -1.73 4.35 6.05
CA PRO A 103 -1.94 3.26 7.00
C PRO A 103 -0.76 2.98 7.92
N VAL A 104 0.47 3.00 7.40
CA VAL A 104 1.67 2.74 8.22
C VAL A 104 1.87 3.84 9.28
N ILE A 105 1.71 5.11 8.91
CA ILE A 105 1.80 6.26 9.83
C ILE A 105 0.85 6.10 11.02
N GLY A 106 -0.39 5.64 10.77
CA GLY A 106 -1.43 5.51 11.78
C GLY A 106 -1.54 4.14 12.45
N SER A 107 -0.52 3.28 12.35
CA SER A 107 -0.60 1.87 12.78
C SER A 107 0.41 1.43 13.84
N MET A 108 1.54 2.13 14.00
CA MET A 108 2.63 1.70 14.90
C MET A 108 2.16 1.55 16.36
N PHE A 109 1.38 2.51 16.86
CA PHE A 109 0.85 2.53 18.23
C PHE A 109 -0.60 2.00 18.28
N ASN A 110 -0.88 0.92 17.56
CA ASN A 110 -2.16 0.23 17.70
C ASN A 110 -2.14 -0.65 18.96
N ARG A 111 -3.02 -0.39 19.93
CA ARG A 111 -3.08 -1.12 21.21
C ARG A 111 -3.31 -2.63 21.09
N HIS A 112 -3.93 -3.07 20.00
CA HIS A 112 -4.19 -4.49 19.76
C HIS A 112 -2.96 -5.22 19.21
N TRP A 113 -1.98 -4.48 18.67
CA TRP A 113 -0.77 -5.06 18.07
C TRP A 113 0.46 -4.77 18.93
N ASN A 114 0.59 -3.55 19.45
CA ASN A 114 1.59 -3.15 20.43
C ASN A 114 1.05 -3.40 21.84
N ASN A 115 1.37 -4.57 22.39
CA ASN A 115 0.98 -4.98 23.73
C ASN A 115 2.11 -5.80 24.37
N ASP A 116 1.91 -6.24 25.61
CA ASP A 116 2.95 -6.97 26.35
C ASP A 116 3.25 -8.35 25.73
N GLN A 117 2.27 -8.99 25.08
CA GLN A 117 2.46 -10.28 24.42
C GLN A 117 3.33 -10.17 23.16
N SER A 118 3.11 -9.12 22.36
CA SER A 118 3.92 -8.88 21.16
C SER A 118 5.31 -8.32 21.48
N GLY A 119 5.47 -7.67 22.63
CA GLY A 119 6.75 -7.14 23.10
C GLY A 119 7.31 -6.02 22.23
N TRP A 120 6.46 -5.28 21.50
CA TRP A 120 6.90 -4.21 20.60
C TRP A 120 7.61 -3.08 21.35
N HIS A 121 7.21 -2.80 22.59
CA HIS A 121 7.87 -1.86 23.48
C HIS A 121 9.36 -2.21 23.77
N LEU A 122 9.78 -3.47 23.55
CA LEU A 122 11.17 -3.92 23.66
C LEU A 122 11.85 -4.12 22.29
N ASN A 123 11.10 -4.65 21.32
CA ASN A 123 11.70 -5.18 20.09
C ASN A 123 11.48 -4.30 18.85
N VAL A 124 10.59 -3.30 18.93
CA VAL A 124 10.23 -2.42 17.80
C VAL A 124 10.43 -0.95 18.18
N THR A 125 9.70 -0.46 19.18
CA THR A 125 9.66 0.95 19.59
C THR A 125 11.04 1.57 19.83
N PRO A 126 12.02 0.89 20.47
CA PRO A 126 13.34 1.47 20.70
C PRO A 126 14.11 1.79 19.41
N PHE A 127 13.82 1.07 18.32
CA PHE A 127 14.57 1.13 17.07
C PHE A 127 13.88 1.92 15.97
N VAL A 128 12.79 2.62 16.29
CA VAL A 128 11.98 3.33 15.31
C VAL A 128 11.70 4.74 15.84
N ASN A 129 12.00 5.75 15.03
CA ASN A 129 11.74 7.14 15.38
C ASN A 129 10.23 7.43 15.36
N GLU A 130 9.65 7.72 16.53
CA GLU A 130 8.22 7.91 16.74
C GLU A 130 7.64 9.09 15.94
N SER A 131 8.47 10.07 15.59
CA SER A 131 8.04 11.29 14.89
C SER A 131 7.55 11.08 13.46
N PHE A 132 7.80 9.90 12.88
CA PHE A 132 7.28 9.48 11.57
C PHE A 132 5.89 8.82 11.68
N PHE A 133 5.32 8.71 12.87
CA PHE A 133 4.05 8.04 13.14
C PHE A 133 3.13 8.95 13.97
N ILE A 134 1.84 8.62 14.01
CA ILE A 134 0.92 9.23 14.98
C ILE A 134 1.32 8.71 16.36
N SER A 135 1.96 9.55 17.16
CA SER A 135 2.64 9.15 18.39
C SER A 135 2.67 10.28 19.44
N GLU A 136 3.36 10.02 20.55
CA GLU A 136 3.70 11.00 21.58
C GLU A 136 5.22 11.17 21.66
N PRO A 137 5.74 12.42 21.68
CA PRO A 137 7.18 12.66 21.78
C PRO A 137 7.80 12.03 23.03
N GLY A 138 8.98 11.40 22.88
CA GLY A 138 9.74 10.83 23.98
C GLY A 138 9.46 9.35 24.25
N ILE A 139 8.52 8.74 23.54
CA ILE A 139 8.23 7.30 23.64
C ILE A 139 9.46 6.47 23.29
N GLN A 140 10.19 6.81 22.23
CA GLN A 140 11.35 6.01 21.81
C GLN A 140 12.42 6.01 22.90
N ASN A 141 12.76 7.18 23.44
CA ASN A 141 13.75 7.30 24.50
C ASN A 141 13.33 6.54 25.76
N ALA A 142 12.06 6.66 26.18
CA ALA A 142 11.54 5.89 27.31
C ALA A 142 11.60 4.37 27.06
N ALA A 143 11.35 3.93 25.82
CA ALA A 143 11.45 2.53 25.42
C ALA A 143 12.89 2.02 25.40
N ILE A 144 13.86 2.84 24.96
CA ILE A 144 15.30 2.53 25.01
C ILE A 144 15.74 2.31 26.47
N VAL A 145 15.44 3.26 27.36
CA VAL A 145 15.82 3.17 28.79
C VAL A 145 15.16 1.97 29.46
N HIS A 146 13.87 1.73 29.20
CA HIS A 146 13.18 0.54 29.70
C HIS A 146 13.81 -0.76 29.19
N ARG A 147 14.18 -0.81 27.90
CA ARG A 147 14.84 -1.98 27.31
C ARG A 147 16.20 -2.24 27.94
N GLU A 148 17.01 -1.22 28.15
CA GLU A 148 18.32 -1.34 28.81
C GLU A 148 18.18 -1.88 30.23
N ALA A 149 17.24 -1.35 31.02
CA ALA A 149 16.94 -1.86 32.35
C ALA A 149 16.46 -3.33 32.32
N LYS A 150 15.59 -3.68 31.37
CA LYS A 150 15.11 -5.06 31.20
C LYS A 150 16.24 -6.03 30.82
N LEU A 151 17.14 -5.63 29.93
CA LEU A 151 18.31 -6.43 29.56
C LEU A 151 19.25 -6.62 30.75
N ALA A 152 19.48 -5.60 31.56
CA ALA A 152 20.28 -5.72 32.78
C ALA A 152 19.66 -6.69 33.81
N VAL A 153 18.32 -6.71 33.93
CA VAL A 153 17.61 -7.72 34.73
C VAL A 153 17.81 -9.13 34.16
N ASP A 154 17.65 -9.29 32.84
CA ASP A 154 17.78 -10.60 32.18
C ASP A 154 19.21 -11.14 32.27
N GLU A 155 20.22 -10.29 32.12
CA GLU A 155 21.63 -10.62 32.33
C GLU A 155 21.89 -11.03 33.80
N ALA A 156 21.42 -10.25 34.76
CA ALA A 156 21.58 -10.55 36.18
C ALA A 156 20.91 -11.87 36.58
N ARG A 157 19.71 -12.16 36.03
CA ARG A 157 19.01 -13.44 36.22
C ARG A 157 19.75 -14.59 35.57
N SER A 158 20.24 -14.43 34.34
CA SER A 158 21.03 -15.45 33.65
C SER A 158 22.26 -15.85 34.46
N ILE A 159 23.00 -14.87 34.97
CA ILE A 159 24.16 -15.10 35.84
C ILE A 159 23.77 -15.83 37.13
N TYR A 160 22.69 -15.38 37.78
CA TYR A 160 22.17 -16.02 38.99
C TYR A 160 21.73 -17.47 38.74
N ASP A 161 21.04 -17.74 37.63
CA ASP A 161 20.54 -19.07 37.27
C ASP A 161 21.69 -20.04 36.92
N VAL A 162 22.77 -19.57 36.29
CA VAL A 162 23.98 -20.39 36.05
C VAL A 162 24.66 -20.70 37.39
N ALA A 163 24.83 -19.71 38.27
CA ALA A 163 25.40 -19.92 39.60
C ALA A 163 24.58 -20.93 40.43
N LEU A 164 23.25 -20.79 40.40
CA LEU A 164 22.33 -21.68 41.11
C LEU A 164 22.34 -23.10 40.52
N ARG A 165 22.48 -23.24 39.20
CA ARG A 165 22.64 -24.55 38.53
C ARG A 165 23.91 -25.26 38.98
N ASP A 166 25.03 -24.56 39.04
CA ASP A 166 26.31 -25.11 39.54
C ASP A 166 26.19 -25.58 41.00
N GLN A 167 25.65 -24.73 41.87
CA GLN A 167 25.44 -25.06 43.28
C GLN A 167 24.49 -26.26 43.49
N ASN A 168 23.38 -26.30 42.75
CA ASN A 168 22.42 -27.41 42.81
C ASN A 168 23.03 -28.72 42.30
N ALA A 169 23.87 -28.66 41.27
CA ALA A 169 24.58 -29.84 40.75
C ALA A 169 25.62 -30.37 41.75
N GLU A 170 26.33 -29.48 42.44
CA GLU A 170 27.23 -29.85 43.55
C GLU A 170 26.47 -30.50 44.72
N ALA A 171 25.34 -29.94 45.13
CA ALA A 171 24.49 -30.51 46.17
C ALA A 171 23.92 -31.89 45.76
N ALA A 172 23.57 -32.07 44.48
CA ALA A 172 23.08 -33.35 43.94
C ALA A 172 24.15 -34.44 43.99
N VAL A 173 25.40 -34.12 43.61
CA VAL A 173 26.54 -35.04 43.78
C VAL A 173 26.71 -35.40 45.25
N THR A 174 26.73 -34.42 46.15
CA THR A 174 26.88 -34.65 47.60
C THR A 174 25.80 -35.59 48.15
N LYS A 175 24.53 -35.38 47.76
CA LYS A 175 23.40 -36.22 48.15
C LYS A 175 23.46 -37.63 47.56
N ALA A 176 23.87 -37.76 46.30
CA ALA A 176 24.02 -39.06 45.63
C ALA A 176 25.14 -39.88 46.29
N THR A 177 26.26 -39.25 46.64
CA THR A 177 27.36 -39.86 47.40
C THR A 177 26.87 -40.34 48.77
N ALA A 178 26.21 -39.47 49.55
CA ALA A 178 25.68 -39.85 50.86
C ALA A 178 24.65 -41.00 50.78
N THR A 179 23.85 -41.06 49.72
CA THR A 179 22.89 -42.15 49.48
C THR A 179 23.60 -43.46 49.17
N LEU A 180 24.63 -43.42 48.33
CA LEU A 180 25.47 -44.59 48.02
C LEU A 180 26.19 -45.10 49.27
N ASP A 181 26.77 -44.20 50.07
CA ASP A 181 27.46 -44.52 51.32
C ASP A 181 26.52 -45.16 52.35
N LYS A 182 25.30 -44.63 52.47
CA LYS A 182 24.26 -45.21 53.33
C LYS A 182 23.85 -46.62 52.87
N LEU A 183 23.60 -46.82 51.58
CA LEU A 183 23.24 -48.13 51.03
C LEU A 183 24.38 -49.16 51.18
N ASN A 184 25.63 -48.72 51.06
CA ASN A 184 26.80 -49.55 51.36
C ASN A 184 26.85 -49.93 52.85
N ALA A 185 26.56 -49.01 53.76
CA ALA A 185 26.56 -49.25 55.21
C ALA A 185 25.41 -50.16 55.67
N GLU A 186 24.25 -50.11 55.00
CA GLU A 186 23.06 -50.92 55.31
C GLU A 186 23.07 -52.33 54.67
N GLY A 187 24.10 -52.66 53.87
CA GLY A 187 24.21 -53.97 53.21
C GLY A 187 23.15 -54.21 52.13
N ALA A 188 22.77 -53.16 51.40
CA ALA A 188 21.75 -53.22 50.35
C ALA A 188 22.14 -54.16 49.18
N ASP A 189 21.14 -54.65 48.44
CA ASP A 189 21.37 -55.58 47.32
C ASP A 189 22.10 -54.95 46.12
N ALA A 190 22.62 -55.79 45.23
CA ALA A 190 23.43 -55.37 44.09
C ALA A 190 22.66 -54.45 43.12
N LEU A 191 21.33 -54.59 43.03
CA LEU A 191 20.48 -53.78 42.18
C LEU A 191 20.36 -52.36 42.72
N ALA A 192 20.13 -52.21 44.03
CA ALA A 192 20.05 -50.92 44.71
C ALA A 192 21.39 -50.16 44.65
N LEU A 193 22.51 -50.87 44.85
CA LEU A 193 23.86 -50.29 44.71
C LEU A 193 24.18 -49.89 43.27
N GLY A 194 23.77 -50.70 42.29
CA GLY A 194 23.90 -50.38 40.87
C GLY A 194 23.16 -49.09 40.49
N GLY A 195 21.89 -48.98 40.89
CA GLY A 195 21.09 -47.77 40.64
C GLY A 195 21.60 -46.52 41.35
N ALA A 196 22.18 -46.64 42.55
CA ALA A 196 22.81 -45.53 43.25
C ALA A 196 24.09 -45.04 42.56
N LYS A 197 24.93 -45.96 42.06
CA LYS A 197 26.13 -45.62 41.26
C LYS A 197 25.78 -44.94 39.94
N GLU A 198 24.74 -45.40 39.25
CA GLU A 198 24.29 -44.78 38.00
C GLU A 198 23.78 -43.35 38.24
N ARG A 199 23.02 -43.11 39.31
CA ARG A 199 22.58 -41.76 39.72
C ARG A 199 23.76 -40.85 40.09
N LEU A 200 24.77 -41.37 40.78
CA LEU A 200 25.99 -40.61 41.10
C LEU A 200 26.76 -40.24 39.83
N ASN A 201 26.91 -41.18 38.89
CA ASN A 201 27.54 -40.91 37.59
C ASN A 201 26.78 -39.85 36.79
N ALA A 202 25.45 -39.94 36.72
CA ALA A 202 24.62 -38.93 36.07
C ALA A 202 24.77 -37.54 36.75
N ALA A 203 24.81 -37.49 38.08
CA ALA A 203 25.04 -36.25 38.82
C ALA A 203 26.43 -35.63 38.54
N HIS A 204 27.47 -36.45 38.39
CA HIS A 204 28.80 -35.98 38.01
C HIS A 204 28.84 -35.39 36.59
N VAL A 205 28.14 -35.98 35.62
CA VAL A 205 28.05 -35.44 34.25
C VAL A 205 27.38 -34.06 34.27
N VAL A 206 26.23 -33.94 34.93
CA VAL A 206 25.49 -32.66 35.04
C VAL A 206 26.33 -31.59 35.76
N ARG A 207 27.05 -31.96 36.83
CA ARG A 207 27.96 -31.04 37.53
C ARG A 207 29.12 -30.59 36.64
N ALA A 208 29.71 -31.49 35.85
CA ALA A 208 30.80 -31.13 34.94
C ALA A 208 30.35 -30.10 33.88
N GLU A 209 29.15 -30.27 33.32
CA GLU A 209 28.55 -29.31 32.39
C GLU A 209 28.27 -27.96 33.06
N ALA A 210 27.60 -27.95 34.21
CA ALA A 210 27.27 -26.73 34.94
C ALA A 210 28.51 -25.95 35.44
N ALA A 211 29.53 -26.66 35.93
CA ALA A 211 30.79 -26.05 36.38
C ALA A 211 31.58 -25.44 35.21
N THR A 212 31.50 -26.04 34.03
CA THR A 212 32.11 -25.49 32.81
C THR A 212 31.40 -24.19 32.39
N GLU A 213 30.06 -24.22 32.32
CA GLU A 213 29.23 -23.05 32.01
C GLU A 213 29.47 -21.90 33.01
N TRP A 214 29.55 -22.22 34.31
CA TRP A 214 29.86 -21.24 35.35
C TRP A 214 31.28 -20.68 35.24
N ALA A 215 32.30 -21.52 34.99
CA ALA A 215 33.68 -21.07 34.86
C ALA A 215 33.86 -20.11 33.69
N GLU A 216 33.25 -20.39 32.54
CA GLU A 216 33.26 -19.50 31.38
C GLU A 216 32.61 -18.14 31.70
N LEU A 217 31.39 -18.17 32.26
CA LEU A 217 30.64 -16.96 32.59
C LEU A 217 31.32 -16.12 33.67
N SER A 218 31.87 -16.76 34.70
CA SER A 218 32.58 -16.08 35.78
C SER A 218 33.82 -15.34 35.29
N LYS A 219 34.48 -15.88 34.27
CA LYS A 219 35.66 -15.28 33.64
C LYS A 219 35.28 -14.12 32.73
N GLU A 220 34.17 -14.24 32.02
CA GLU A 220 33.64 -13.19 31.15
C GLU A 220 33.25 -11.93 31.94
N HIS A 221 32.58 -12.12 33.08
CA HIS A 221 32.02 -11.01 33.88
C HIS A 221 32.84 -10.67 35.14
N ASP A 222 34.04 -11.24 35.32
CA ASP A 222 34.90 -11.07 36.50
C ASP A 222 34.16 -11.29 37.83
N LEU A 223 33.45 -12.43 37.93
CA LEU A 223 32.57 -12.75 39.04
C LEU A 223 33.29 -13.52 40.16
N SER A 224 32.89 -13.27 41.40
CA SER A 224 33.27 -14.04 42.59
C SER A 224 32.68 -15.46 42.59
N SER A 225 32.76 -16.19 43.70
CA SER A 225 32.18 -17.55 43.82
C SER A 225 30.66 -17.59 43.54
N ALA A 226 30.16 -18.72 43.02
CA ALA A 226 28.73 -18.94 42.77
C ALA A 226 27.88 -18.68 44.02
N GLN A 227 28.35 -19.11 45.18
CA GLN A 227 27.70 -18.88 46.47
C GLN A 227 27.51 -17.39 46.76
N THR A 228 28.55 -16.57 46.57
CA THR A 228 28.50 -15.13 46.79
C THR A 228 27.45 -14.46 45.90
N ILE A 229 27.36 -14.89 44.64
CA ILE A 229 26.36 -14.37 43.71
C ILE A 229 24.95 -14.74 44.15
N ILE A 230 24.71 -16.00 44.55
CA ILE A 230 23.40 -16.44 45.02
C ILE A 230 22.93 -15.64 46.24
N ASP A 231 23.84 -15.36 47.17
CA ASP A 231 23.53 -14.66 48.42
C ASP A 231 23.29 -13.15 48.21
N THR A 232 23.98 -12.54 47.25
CA THR A 232 23.98 -11.07 47.07
C THR A 232 23.12 -10.58 45.90
N TRP A 233 22.91 -11.41 44.86
CA TRP A 233 22.25 -10.96 43.63
C TRP A 233 20.75 -11.12 43.65
N LYS A 234 20.17 -11.94 44.54
CA LYS A 234 18.72 -12.03 44.66
C LYS A 234 18.08 -10.67 45.03
N PRO A 235 18.54 -9.93 46.06
CA PRO A 235 18.08 -8.56 46.32
C PRO A 235 18.39 -7.57 45.20
N LYS A 236 19.54 -7.73 44.53
CA LYS A 236 19.93 -6.90 43.38
C LYS A 236 18.95 -7.06 42.21
N ILE A 237 18.56 -8.29 41.87
CA ILE A 237 17.57 -8.60 40.83
C ILE A 237 16.21 -8.02 41.21
N GLU A 238 15.79 -8.14 42.47
CA GLU A 238 14.53 -7.55 42.95
C GLU A 238 14.54 -6.01 42.82
N SER A 239 15.65 -5.36 43.18
CA SER A 239 15.84 -3.91 43.01
C SER A 239 15.80 -3.47 41.54
N LEU A 240 16.53 -4.18 40.67
CA LEU A 240 16.56 -3.91 39.23
C LEU A 240 15.19 -4.16 38.58
N GLN A 241 14.45 -5.17 39.05
CA GLN A 241 13.09 -5.45 38.61
C GLN A 241 12.14 -4.31 39.00
N ALA A 242 12.23 -3.81 40.24
CA ALA A 242 11.40 -2.69 40.69
C ALA A 242 11.66 -1.41 39.89
N GLU A 243 12.92 -1.12 39.56
CA GLU A 243 13.28 -0.01 38.67
C GLU A 243 12.72 -0.21 37.25
N THR A 244 12.89 -1.41 36.69
CA THR A 244 12.36 -1.77 35.36
C THR A 244 10.84 -1.62 35.30
N ASP A 245 10.12 -2.07 36.34
CA ASP A 245 8.66 -1.96 36.44
C ASP A 245 8.20 -0.49 36.52
N SER A 246 8.95 0.35 37.25
CA SER A 246 8.73 1.80 37.30
C SER A 246 8.90 2.45 35.92
N LEU A 247 9.98 2.13 35.21
CA LEU A 247 10.24 2.59 33.85
C LEU A 247 9.16 2.10 32.87
N ARG A 248 8.70 0.85 33.01
CA ARG A 248 7.59 0.31 32.20
C ARG A 248 6.30 1.10 32.42
N ASN A 249 5.99 1.45 33.67
CA ASN A 249 4.80 2.24 33.99
C ASN A 249 4.87 3.66 33.42
N ALA A 250 6.03 4.31 33.47
CA ALA A 250 6.26 5.61 32.83
C ALA A 250 6.09 5.53 31.31
N LEU A 251 6.66 4.49 30.68
CA LEU A 251 6.49 4.23 29.24
C LEU A 251 5.01 4.01 28.88
N ARG A 252 4.27 3.22 29.67
CA ARG A 252 2.84 2.97 29.44
C ARG A 252 1.98 4.24 29.44
N GLN A 253 2.33 5.25 30.24
CA GLN A 253 1.60 6.53 30.22
C GLN A 253 1.79 7.29 28.91
N LEU A 254 2.98 7.22 28.32
CA LEU A 254 3.26 7.78 27.00
C LEU A 254 2.58 6.97 25.90
N GLU A 255 2.69 5.64 25.96
CA GLU A 255 2.02 4.73 25.03
C GLU A 255 0.50 4.91 25.04
N GLN A 256 -0.12 5.09 26.21
CA GLN A 256 -1.57 5.29 26.30
C GLN A 256 -2.02 6.55 25.54
N ARG A 257 -1.27 7.65 25.63
CA ARG A 257 -1.55 8.86 24.84
C ARG A 257 -1.43 8.61 23.33
N ALA A 258 -0.40 7.88 22.91
CA ALA A 258 -0.27 7.50 21.50
C ALA A 258 -1.37 6.54 21.04
N PHE A 259 -1.76 5.58 21.88
CA PHE A 259 -2.85 4.65 21.65
C PHE A 259 -4.17 5.38 21.48
N ASP A 260 -4.46 6.39 22.30
CA ASP A 260 -5.69 7.18 22.19
C ASP A 260 -5.74 7.95 20.85
N LYS A 261 -4.60 8.52 20.41
CA LYS A 261 -4.52 9.19 19.09
C LYS A 261 -4.74 8.21 17.93
N VAL A 262 -4.12 7.03 18.00
CA VAL A 262 -4.25 5.98 16.98
C VAL A 262 -5.64 5.34 17.00
N ASP A 263 -6.27 5.18 18.17
CA ASP A 263 -7.64 4.65 18.28
C ASP A 263 -8.63 5.54 17.51
N VAL A 264 -8.47 6.88 17.55
CA VAL A 264 -9.28 7.79 16.72
C VAL A 264 -9.03 7.59 15.22
N PHE A 265 -7.78 7.33 14.81
CA PHE A 265 -7.46 7.00 13.41
C PHE A 265 -8.07 5.64 12.99
N ARG A 266 -8.00 4.63 13.86
CA ARG A 266 -8.49 3.26 13.61
C ARG A 266 -10.00 3.13 13.63
N ARG A 267 -10.68 3.82 14.55
CA ARG A 267 -12.13 3.72 14.75
C ARG A 267 -12.92 4.83 14.07
N GLY A 268 -12.25 5.93 13.72
CA GLY A 268 -12.87 7.13 13.16
C GLY A 268 -13.14 8.18 14.25
N LEU A 269 -13.58 9.35 13.81
CA LEU A 269 -13.93 10.45 14.71
C LEU A 269 -15.15 10.09 15.57
N PRO A 270 -15.19 10.56 16.83
CA PRO A 270 -16.35 10.37 17.69
C PRO A 270 -17.59 11.10 17.16
N ASP A 271 -18.76 10.68 17.65
CA ASP A 271 -20.04 11.28 17.28
C ASP A 271 -20.05 12.80 17.49
N GLY A 272 -20.62 13.53 16.52
CA GLY A 272 -20.68 15.00 16.53
C GLY A 272 -19.48 15.71 15.89
N LYS A 273 -18.37 15.00 15.64
CA LYS A 273 -17.27 15.48 14.79
C LYS A 273 -17.42 15.00 13.36
N VAL A 274 -16.85 15.75 12.41
CA VAL A 274 -16.98 15.45 10.97
C VAL A 274 -15.62 15.48 10.30
N ALA A 275 -15.23 14.37 9.66
CA ALA A 275 -13.97 14.29 8.94
C ALA A 275 -14.05 14.99 7.58
N MET A 276 -15.13 14.73 6.82
CA MET A 276 -15.28 15.25 5.45
C MET A 276 -15.65 16.74 5.46
N PRO A 277 -14.94 17.59 4.68
CA PRO A 277 -15.31 18.99 4.53
C PRO A 277 -16.74 19.16 4.02
N GLY A 278 -17.39 20.26 4.39
CA GLY A 278 -18.79 20.51 4.10
C GLY A 278 -19.12 20.64 2.61
N PHE A 279 -18.13 21.05 1.80
CA PHE A 279 -18.25 21.17 0.34
C PHE A 279 -18.07 19.83 -0.41
N PHE A 280 -17.68 18.76 0.27
CA PHE A 280 -17.67 17.42 -0.33
C PHE A 280 -19.05 16.81 -0.30
N PHE A 281 -19.42 16.09 -1.37
CA PHE A 281 -20.61 15.24 -1.39
C PHE A 281 -20.30 13.94 -0.65
N ARG A 282 -20.99 13.70 0.47
CA ARG A 282 -20.74 12.54 1.33
C ARG A 282 -21.59 11.35 0.86
N PRO A 283 -21.13 10.10 1.08
CA PRO A 283 -21.95 8.94 0.76
C PRO A 283 -23.29 8.96 1.51
N GLY A 284 -24.40 8.89 0.78
CA GLY A 284 -25.75 8.97 1.35
C GLY A 284 -26.29 10.39 1.54
N ASP A 285 -25.55 11.43 1.11
CA ASP A 285 -26.13 12.77 0.97
C ASP A 285 -27.18 12.78 -0.14
N SER A 286 -28.29 13.47 0.10
CA SER A 286 -29.14 14.05 -0.94
C SER A 286 -28.64 15.45 -1.31
N TRP A 287 -29.08 15.98 -2.45
CA TRP A 287 -28.81 17.38 -2.81
C TRP A 287 -29.27 18.35 -1.71
N ASP A 288 -30.43 18.12 -1.11
CA ASP A 288 -30.94 18.95 -0.01
C ASP A 288 -30.01 18.90 1.21
N SER A 289 -29.57 17.70 1.62
CA SER A 289 -28.65 17.56 2.74
C SER A 289 -27.27 18.20 2.50
N TYR A 290 -26.84 18.26 1.25
CA TYR A 290 -25.63 18.94 0.81
C TYR A 290 -25.79 20.46 0.95
N VAL A 291 -26.85 21.02 0.38
CA VAL A 291 -27.17 22.46 0.47
C VAL A 291 -27.38 22.88 1.93
N GLN A 292 -28.02 22.04 2.74
CA GLN A 292 -28.27 22.32 4.15
C GLN A 292 -26.99 22.49 4.97
N ARG A 293 -25.87 21.85 4.62
CA ARG A 293 -24.58 22.13 5.28
C ARG A 293 -24.10 23.55 5.05
N PHE A 294 -24.19 24.01 3.80
CA PHE A 294 -23.81 25.37 3.45
C PHE A 294 -24.74 26.39 4.13
N ASN A 295 -26.04 26.10 4.19
CA ASN A 295 -26.99 26.94 4.93
C ASN A 295 -26.65 26.99 6.42
N ARG A 296 -26.32 25.87 7.06
CA ARG A 296 -25.87 25.85 8.46
C ARG A 296 -24.63 26.69 8.71
N LEU A 297 -23.64 26.64 7.81
CA LEU A 297 -22.47 27.53 7.88
C LEU A 297 -22.89 29.00 7.82
N ARG A 298 -23.66 29.37 6.79
CA ARG A 298 -24.05 30.77 6.55
C ARG A 298 -24.89 31.35 7.69
N HIS A 299 -25.94 30.64 8.07
CA HIS A 299 -26.89 31.04 9.11
C HIS A 299 -26.28 30.95 10.51
N GLY A 300 -25.54 29.88 10.79
CA GLY A 300 -24.83 29.69 12.05
C GLY A 300 -23.76 30.76 12.29
N ARG A 301 -22.98 31.14 11.26
CA ARG A 301 -22.00 32.24 11.39
C ARG A 301 -22.66 33.59 11.62
N LYS A 302 -23.80 33.84 10.97
CA LYS A 302 -24.56 35.07 11.20
C LYS A 302 -25.03 35.15 12.65
N ALA A 303 -25.60 34.07 13.17
CA ALA A 303 -26.01 33.98 14.57
C ALA A 303 -24.83 34.13 15.54
N LEU A 304 -23.71 33.44 15.27
CA LEU A 304 -22.47 33.55 16.06
C LEU A 304 -21.96 35.00 16.12
N SER A 305 -21.95 35.70 14.98
CA SER A 305 -21.56 37.12 14.91
C SER A 305 -22.40 38.02 15.83
N HIS A 306 -23.70 37.75 15.99
CA HIS A 306 -24.55 38.52 16.91
C HIS A 306 -24.20 38.22 18.37
N LEU A 307 -23.89 36.97 18.71
CA LEU A 307 -23.48 36.57 20.07
C LEU A 307 -22.05 37.04 20.43
N GLU A 308 -21.12 37.07 19.48
CA GLU A 308 -19.77 37.62 19.69
C GLU A 308 -19.83 39.14 19.93
N LYS A 309 -20.74 39.85 19.25
CA LYS A 309 -21.03 41.26 19.57
C LYS A 309 -21.60 41.44 20.97
N ALA A 310 -22.46 40.51 21.41
CA ALA A 310 -22.98 40.52 22.77
C ALA A 310 -21.84 40.28 23.79
N ASP A 311 -20.94 39.32 23.56
CA ASP A 311 -19.79 39.07 24.43
C ASP A 311 -18.82 40.25 24.49
N ALA A 312 -18.63 40.97 23.38
CA ALA A 312 -17.82 42.19 23.35
C ALA A 312 -18.40 43.29 24.27
N ILE A 313 -19.73 43.48 24.28
CA ILE A 313 -20.41 44.41 25.19
C ILE A 313 -20.17 44.00 26.66
N PHE A 314 -20.23 42.71 26.99
CA PHE A 314 -19.89 42.22 28.33
C PHE A 314 -18.43 42.50 28.69
N ASN A 315 -17.48 42.22 27.78
CA ASN A 315 -16.06 42.45 28.03
C ASN A 315 -15.77 43.93 28.29
N GLU A 316 -16.37 44.84 27.53
CA GLU A 316 -16.22 46.29 27.70
C GLU A 316 -16.80 46.76 29.05
N THR A 317 -18.00 46.29 29.40
CA THR A 317 -18.69 46.66 30.65
C THR A 317 -17.96 46.14 31.90
N VAL A 318 -17.44 44.91 31.85
CA VAL A 318 -16.66 44.30 32.93
C VAL A 318 -15.29 44.97 33.08
N THR A 319 -14.59 45.27 31.98
CA THR A 319 -13.27 45.93 32.01
C THR A 319 -13.37 47.36 32.55
N ALA A 320 -14.49 48.04 32.30
CA ALA A 320 -14.76 49.37 32.82
C ALA A 320 -15.20 49.39 34.30
N GLY A 321 -15.46 48.23 34.92
CA GLY A 321 -15.95 48.14 36.30
C GLY A 321 -17.36 48.74 36.50
N MET A 322 -18.16 48.82 35.43
CA MET A 322 -19.44 49.51 35.41
C MET A 322 -20.62 48.53 35.60
N THR A 323 -21.71 49.02 36.18
CA THR A 323 -23.02 48.33 36.17
C THR A 323 -23.67 48.46 34.79
N MET A 324 -24.28 47.37 34.31
CA MET A 324 -24.88 47.33 32.97
C MET A 324 -26.06 48.30 32.84
N THR A 325 -26.05 49.16 31.81
CA THR A 325 -27.13 50.14 31.59
C THR A 325 -28.37 49.47 30.97
N ALA A 326 -29.53 50.11 31.12
CA ALA A 326 -30.78 49.65 30.49
C ALA A 326 -30.67 49.59 28.95
N GLU A 327 -29.93 50.52 28.36
CA GLU A 327 -29.66 50.57 26.91
C GLU A 327 -28.78 49.39 26.46
N GLN A 328 -27.71 49.08 27.19
CA GLN A 328 -26.86 47.91 26.93
C GLN A 328 -27.66 46.61 27.06
N ARG A 329 -28.53 46.50 28.06
CA ARG A 329 -29.41 45.34 28.24
C ARG A 329 -30.38 45.16 27.06
N GLN A 330 -31.04 46.23 26.62
CA GLN A 330 -31.91 46.19 25.45
C GLN A 330 -31.15 45.80 24.17
N GLN A 331 -29.91 46.27 24.04
CA GLN A 331 -29.03 45.90 22.93
C GLN A 331 -28.66 44.40 22.96
N LEU A 332 -28.38 43.83 24.13
CA LEU A 332 -28.12 42.40 24.31
C LEU A 332 -29.35 41.54 23.97
N GLU A 333 -30.54 41.95 24.41
CA GLU A 333 -31.81 41.27 24.08
C GLU A 333 -32.07 41.28 22.57
N SER A 334 -31.82 42.42 21.89
CA SER A 334 -31.92 42.55 20.44
C SER A 334 -30.92 41.66 19.69
N LEU A 335 -29.68 41.57 20.16
CA LEU A 335 -28.67 40.67 19.60
C LEU A 335 -29.06 39.19 19.77
N ALA A 336 -29.68 38.83 20.90
CA ALA A 336 -30.21 37.49 21.12
C ALA A 336 -31.33 37.16 20.11
N ASP A 337 -32.26 38.09 19.88
CA ASP A 337 -33.35 37.91 18.90
C ASP A 337 -32.84 37.81 17.46
N GLN A 338 -31.84 38.61 17.10
CA GLN A 338 -31.17 38.52 15.81
C GLN A 338 -30.46 37.17 15.63
N ALA A 339 -29.82 36.66 16.68
CA ALA A 339 -29.19 35.34 16.66
C ALA A 339 -30.22 34.22 16.48
N MET A 340 -31.34 34.23 17.22
CA MET A 340 -32.41 33.25 17.07
C MET A 340 -33.05 33.31 15.67
N THR A 341 -33.35 34.51 15.17
CA THR A 341 -33.90 34.72 13.81
C THR A 341 -32.96 34.20 12.73
N ALA A 342 -31.65 34.33 12.92
CA ALA A 342 -30.67 33.80 11.98
C ALA A 342 -30.64 32.26 11.95
N LEU A 343 -30.96 31.58 13.07
CA LEU A 343 -30.98 30.12 13.19
C LEU A 343 -32.30 29.48 12.73
N GLU A 344 -33.40 30.22 12.69
CA GLU A 344 -34.72 29.67 12.34
C GLU A 344 -34.76 28.91 10.99
N PRO A 345 -34.15 29.40 9.88
CA PRO A 345 -34.17 28.68 8.60
C PRO A 345 -33.46 27.33 8.60
N ILE A 346 -32.66 27.03 9.62
CA ILE A 346 -31.91 25.77 9.77
C ILE A 346 -32.47 24.91 10.91
N ASN A 347 -33.55 25.33 11.58
CA ASN A 347 -34.25 24.60 12.63
C ASN A 347 -35.23 23.55 12.05
N ILE A 348 -34.71 22.63 11.22
CA ILE A 348 -35.50 21.65 10.46
C ILE A 348 -35.61 20.27 11.13
N LYS A 349 -35.45 20.20 12.46
CA LYS A 349 -35.40 18.91 13.18
C LYS A 349 -36.64 18.04 12.94
N THR A 350 -37.82 18.64 12.94
CA THR A 350 -39.11 17.96 12.71
C THR A 350 -39.22 17.35 11.31
N GLU A 351 -38.72 18.05 10.29
CA GLU A 351 -38.66 17.56 8.90
C GLU A 351 -37.74 16.34 8.79
N ILE A 352 -36.56 16.39 9.43
CA ILE A 352 -35.61 15.27 9.42
C ILE A 352 -36.17 14.07 10.22
N GLU A 353 -36.90 14.30 11.33
CA GLU A 353 -37.58 13.24 12.06
C GLU A 353 -38.68 12.57 11.22
N ALA A 354 -39.44 13.34 10.43
CA ALA A 354 -40.41 12.80 9.49
C ALA A 354 -39.74 11.96 8.39
N ALA A 355 -38.62 12.44 7.83
CA ALA A 355 -37.82 11.69 6.88
C ALA A 355 -37.23 10.40 7.47
N LYS A 356 -36.82 10.41 8.75
CA LYS A 356 -36.37 9.20 9.45
C LYS A 356 -37.48 8.15 9.49
N ARG A 357 -38.71 8.54 9.87
CA ARG A 357 -39.84 7.61 9.96
C ARG A 357 -40.15 6.94 8.62
N SER A 358 -40.14 7.70 7.53
CA SER A 358 -40.41 7.14 6.19
C SER A 358 -39.31 6.18 5.73
N VAL A 359 -38.04 6.48 6.01
CA VAL A 359 -36.90 5.60 5.69
C VAL A 359 -36.90 4.34 6.55
N ASP A 360 -37.20 4.45 7.85
CA ASP A 360 -37.31 3.30 8.75
C ASP A 360 -38.47 2.37 8.35
N GLN A 361 -39.61 2.93 7.93
CA GLN A 361 -40.73 2.15 7.42
C GLN A 361 -40.32 1.37 6.15
N ARG A 362 -39.65 2.03 5.19
CA ARG A 362 -39.12 1.35 4.00
C ARG A 362 -38.14 0.24 4.36
N TRP A 363 -37.30 0.43 5.37
CA TRP A 363 -36.40 -0.61 5.85
C TRP A 363 -37.18 -1.80 6.39
N GLN A 364 -38.19 -1.57 7.24
CA GLN A 364 -39.02 -2.63 7.81
C GLN A 364 -39.76 -3.43 6.73
N GLU A 365 -40.36 -2.75 5.74
CA GLU A 365 -41.06 -3.40 4.62
C GLU A 365 -40.11 -4.28 3.79
N ASN A 366 -38.94 -3.76 3.41
CA ASN A 366 -37.96 -4.51 2.61
C ASN A 366 -37.31 -5.65 3.42
N ASN A 367 -37.11 -5.47 4.72
CA ASN A 367 -36.55 -6.50 5.59
C ASN A 367 -37.56 -7.62 5.83
N ALA A 368 -38.85 -7.31 5.99
CA ALA A 368 -39.91 -8.31 6.06
C ALA A 368 -40.00 -9.12 4.76
N GLU A 369 -39.89 -8.45 3.60
CA GLU A 369 -39.85 -9.14 2.30
C GLU A 369 -38.60 -10.02 2.15
N LEU A 370 -37.45 -9.57 2.67
CA LEU A 370 -36.22 -10.37 2.67
C LEU A 370 -36.37 -11.63 3.51
N LEU A 371 -36.88 -11.51 4.74
CA LEU A 371 -37.10 -12.64 5.63
C LEU A 371 -38.06 -13.64 4.98
N LYS A 372 -39.19 -13.17 4.42
CA LYS A 372 -40.12 -14.03 3.69
C LYS A 372 -39.45 -14.75 2.52
N THR A 373 -38.62 -14.04 1.74
CA THR A 373 -37.88 -14.63 0.61
C THR A 373 -36.85 -15.67 1.09
N GLN A 374 -36.23 -15.46 2.26
CA GLN A 374 -35.29 -16.41 2.86
C GLN A 374 -36.00 -17.66 3.38
N ASP A 375 -37.20 -17.51 3.94
CA ASP A 375 -38.03 -18.63 4.38
C ASP A 375 -38.50 -19.47 3.18
N GLU A 376 -39.01 -18.82 2.12
CA GLU A 376 -39.36 -19.49 0.85
C GLU A 376 -38.14 -20.20 0.24
N LEU A 377 -36.96 -19.58 0.31
CA LEU A 377 -35.72 -20.17 -0.18
C LEU A 377 -35.33 -21.42 0.61
N LEU A 378 -35.46 -21.38 1.94
CA LEU A 378 -35.16 -22.51 2.82
C LEU A 378 -36.13 -23.67 2.56
N GLU A 379 -37.42 -23.37 2.41
CA GLU A 379 -38.45 -24.34 2.07
C GLU A 379 -38.13 -25.04 0.75
N LYS A 380 -37.81 -24.27 -0.31
CA LYS A 380 -37.44 -24.83 -1.63
C LYS A 380 -36.14 -25.63 -1.59
N GLN A 381 -35.15 -25.20 -0.80
CA GLN A 381 -33.91 -25.96 -0.60
C GLN A 381 -34.16 -27.30 0.11
N ASN A 382 -35.04 -27.32 1.11
CA ASN A 382 -35.42 -28.55 1.80
C ASN A 382 -36.24 -29.47 0.87
N ALA A 383 -37.16 -28.91 0.09
CA ALA A 383 -37.90 -29.66 -0.93
C ALA A 383 -36.95 -30.28 -1.96
N ARG A 384 -35.95 -29.54 -2.45
CA ARG A 384 -34.91 -30.06 -3.37
C ARG A 384 -34.17 -31.27 -2.80
N ARG A 385 -33.87 -31.29 -1.50
CA ARG A 385 -33.16 -32.41 -0.85
C ARG A 385 -33.98 -33.70 -0.83
N LEU A 386 -35.31 -33.59 -0.84
CA LEU A 386 -36.24 -34.72 -0.74
C LEU A 386 -36.90 -35.07 -2.10
N ALA A 387 -36.64 -34.28 -3.14
CA ALA A 387 -37.28 -34.39 -4.45
C ALA A 387 -36.68 -35.50 -5.32
N VAL A 388 -37.44 -35.91 -6.34
CA VAL A 388 -37.00 -36.86 -7.38
C VAL A 388 -36.31 -36.09 -8.51
N GLU A 389 -35.36 -36.71 -9.21
CA GLU A 389 -34.48 -36.08 -10.22
C GLU A 389 -35.22 -35.23 -11.27
N ARG A 390 -36.44 -35.63 -11.68
CA ARG A 390 -37.26 -34.88 -12.65
C ARG A 390 -37.70 -33.48 -12.15
N GLU A 391 -37.73 -33.25 -10.84
CA GLU A 391 -38.15 -31.98 -10.22
C GLU A 391 -36.98 -31.05 -9.92
N PHE A 392 -35.73 -31.54 -10.04
CA PHE A 392 -34.52 -30.77 -9.73
C PHE A 392 -34.46 -29.48 -10.55
N ASP A 393 -34.67 -29.55 -11.87
CA ASP A 393 -34.58 -28.37 -12.73
C ASP A 393 -35.62 -27.28 -12.41
N ALA A 394 -36.80 -27.66 -11.92
CA ALA A 394 -37.84 -26.72 -11.51
C ALA A 394 -37.48 -26.08 -10.16
N LEU A 395 -37.12 -26.89 -9.17
CA LEU A 395 -36.73 -26.41 -7.84
C LEU A 395 -35.45 -25.57 -7.90
N ASP A 396 -34.52 -25.89 -8.78
CA ASP A 396 -33.27 -25.14 -8.98
C ASP A 396 -33.53 -23.76 -9.57
N ARG A 397 -34.46 -23.65 -10.51
CA ARG A 397 -34.90 -22.35 -11.04
C ARG A 397 -35.57 -21.50 -9.96
N ASP A 398 -36.44 -22.09 -9.15
CA ASP A 398 -37.09 -21.39 -8.02
C ASP A 398 -36.06 -20.91 -6.99
N ILE A 399 -35.16 -21.80 -6.54
CA ILE A 399 -34.08 -21.49 -5.59
C ILE A 399 -33.21 -20.36 -6.12
N THR A 400 -32.85 -20.40 -7.41
CA THR A 400 -31.99 -19.37 -8.01
C THR A 400 -32.72 -18.03 -8.09
N THR A 401 -34.01 -18.02 -8.45
CA THR A 401 -34.85 -16.81 -8.47
C THR A 401 -34.98 -16.19 -7.07
N LEU A 402 -35.23 -17.01 -6.04
CA LEU A 402 -35.34 -16.56 -4.65
C LEU A 402 -34.00 -16.05 -4.11
N LYS A 403 -32.87 -16.71 -4.44
CA LYS A 403 -31.53 -16.20 -4.12
C LYS A 403 -31.30 -14.82 -4.73
N HIS A 404 -31.67 -14.62 -5.99
CA HIS A 404 -31.52 -13.34 -6.68
C HIS A 404 -32.38 -12.24 -6.04
N ARG A 405 -33.64 -12.54 -5.72
CA ARG A 405 -34.54 -11.62 -5.00
C ARG A 405 -33.98 -11.24 -3.62
N ALA A 406 -33.54 -12.23 -2.84
CA ALA A 406 -32.95 -11.99 -1.53
C ALA A 406 -31.69 -11.11 -1.62
N LYS A 407 -30.84 -11.35 -2.64
CA LYS A 407 -29.65 -10.54 -2.91
C LYS A 407 -30.00 -9.10 -3.28
N LYS A 408 -30.98 -8.90 -4.15
CA LYS A 408 -31.50 -7.57 -4.52
C LYS A 408 -32.03 -6.80 -3.30
N LEU A 409 -32.83 -7.47 -2.46
CA LEU A 409 -33.37 -6.88 -1.22
C LEU A 409 -32.26 -6.50 -0.23
N LYS A 410 -31.24 -7.35 -0.06
CA LYS A 410 -30.04 -7.00 0.72
C LYS A 410 -29.33 -5.76 0.17
N GLY A 411 -29.23 -5.62 -1.16
CA GLY A 411 -28.69 -4.43 -1.82
C GLY A 411 -29.50 -3.16 -1.52
N VAL A 412 -30.83 -3.25 -1.60
CA VAL A 412 -31.74 -2.15 -1.25
C VAL A 412 -31.61 -1.76 0.22
N LEU A 413 -31.61 -2.75 1.13
CA LEU A 413 -31.44 -2.52 2.57
C LEU A 413 -30.11 -1.82 2.87
N LYS A 414 -29.01 -2.24 2.25
CA LYS A 414 -27.71 -1.57 2.39
C LYS A 414 -27.75 -0.10 1.93
N GLY A 415 -28.50 0.19 0.87
CA GLY A 415 -28.74 1.57 0.42
C GLY A 415 -29.53 2.38 1.45
N ILE A 416 -30.61 1.80 1.99
CA ILE A 416 -31.44 2.41 3.02
C ILE A 416 -30.64 2.65 4.31
N GLU A 417 -29.82 1.71 4.76
CA GLU A 417 -28.93 1.82 5.91
C GLU A 417 -27.94 2.99 5.75
N SER A 418 -27.41 3.19 4.54
CA SER A 418 -26.56 4.34 4.24
C SER A 418 -27.32 5.67 4.38
N THR A 419 -28.58 5.71 3.96
CA THR A 419 -29.45 6.88 4.13
C THR A 419 -29.80 7.10 5.60
N GLN A 420 -30.12 6.04 6.35
CA GLN A 420 -30.37 6.12 7.79
C GLN A 420 -29.16 6.67 8.55
N ALA A 421 -27.94 6.26 8.20
CA ALA A 421 -26.72 6.80 8.79
C ALA A 421 -26.57 8.31 8.54
N SER A 422 -26.82 8.77 7.32
CA SER A 422 -26.84 10.21 6.97
C SER A 422 -27.89 10.99 7.76
N ILE A 423 -29.11 10.45 7.88
CA ILE A 423 -30.20 11.05 8.64
C ILE A 423 -29.86 11.13 10.14
N ARG A 424 -29.29 10.09 10.73
CA ARG A 424 -28.83 10.11 12.14
C ARG A 424 -27.85 11.24 12.39
N GLN A 425 -26.87 11.42 11.51
CA GLN A 425 -25.91 12.52 11.60
C GLN A 425 -26.61 13.89 11.54
N GLN A 426 -27.57 14.05 10.62
CA GLN A 426 -28.34 15.29 10.50
C GLN A 426 -29.20 15.58 11.75
N LEU A 427 -29.78 14.55 12.37
CA LEU A 427 -30.52 14.69 13.62
C LEU A 427 -29.63 15.13 14.78
N THR A 428 -28.40 14.60 14.87
CA THR A 428 -27.43 15.06 15.87
C THR A 428 -27.13 16.55 15.70
N THR A 429 -26.85 17.01 14.47
CA THR A 429 -26.55 18.42 14.20
C THR A 429 -27.77 19.33 14.43
N THR A 430 -28.94 18.96 13.93
CA THR A 430 -30.18 19.76 14.08
C THR A 430 -30.69 19.77 15.52
N GLY A 431 -30.52 18.67 16.27
CA GLY A 431 -30.76 18.65 17.72
C GLY A 431 -29.85 19.62 18.48
N GLY A 432 -28.60 19.78 18.04
CA GLY A 432 -27.70 20.82 18.56
C GLY A 432 -28.21 22.24 18.32
N ILE A 433 -28.80 22.52 17.15
CA ILE A 433 -29.37 23.83 16.83
C ILE A 433 -30.53 24.15 17.77
N VAL A 434 -31.46 23.21 17.98
CA VAL A 434 -32.57 23.38 18.93
C VAL A 434 -32.03 23.67 20.34
N THR A 435 -31.01 22.93 20.77
CA THR A 435 -30.38 23.13 22.08
C THR A 435 -29.77 24.53 22.22
N VAL A 436 -29.15 25.05 21.16
CA VAL A 436 -28.58 26.40 21.15
C VAL A 436 -29.68 27.47 21.16
N ILE A 437 -30.74 27.31 20.38
CA ILE A 437 -31.90 28.22 20.40
C ILE A 437 -32.48 28.29 21.82
N THR A 438 -32.76 27.13 22.44
CA THR A 438 -33.28 27.08 23.82
C THR A 438 -32.32 27.73 24.82
N ALA A 439 -31.01 27.54 24.66
CA ALA A 439 -30.01 28.15 25.53
C ALA A 439 -29.94 29.68 25.35
N ILE A 440 -30.06 30.18 24.11
CA ILE A 440 -30.14 31.63 23.83
C ILE A 440 -31.42 32.21 24.45
N THR A 441 -32.56 31.52 24.33
CA THR A 441 -33.82 31.96 24.95
C THR A 441 -33.71 32.02 26.47
N ALA A 442 -33.15 30.98 27.11
CA ALA A 442 -32.94 30.95 28.56
C ALA A 442 -31.97 32.05 29.01
N TRP A 443 -30.86 32.22 28.29
CA TRP A 443 -29.89 33.28 28.54
C TRP A 443 -30.53 34.67 28.41
N LYS A 444 -31.30 34.93 27.34
CA LYS A 444 -32.05 36.17 27.15
C LYS A 444 -33.00 36.43 28.33
N SER A 445 -33.77 35.42 28.75
CA SER A 445 -34.69 35.57 29.88
C SER A 445 -33.97 35.89 31.20
N SER A 446 -32.75 35.40 31.38
CA SER A 446 -31.94 35.66 32.58
C SER A 446 -31.32 37.06 32.62
N LEU A 447 -31.31 37.80 31.50
CA LEU A 447 -30.86 39.20 31.48
C LEU A 447 -31.72 40.11 32.37
N SER A 448 -32.89 39.63 32.83
CA SER A 448 -33.73 40.36 33.77
C SER A 448 -33.09 40.69 35.10
N ASP A 449 -32.17 39.83 35.54
CA ASP A 449 -31.62 39.82 36.90
C ASP A 449 -30.16 40.32 36.93
N ALA A 450 -29.68 40.93 35.84
CA ALA A 450 -28.26 41.16 35.56
C ALA A 450 -27.61 42.35 36.30
N GLU A 451 -28.32 43.03 37.21
CA GLU A 451 -27.89 44.34 37.76
C GLU A 451 -26.60 44.29 38.60
N ASN A 452 -26.27 43.17 39.26
CA ASN A 452 -25.15 43.13 40.23
C ASN A 452 -24.15 41.96 40.08
N GLN A 453 -24.28 41.06 39.08
CA GLN A 453 -23.43 39.87 38.94
C GLN A 453 -23.07 39.51 37.48
N LEU A 454 -22.50 40.48 36.74
CA LEU A 454 -22.12 40.38 35.32
C LEU A 454 -21.33 39.10 34.95
N GLU A 455 -20.40 38.64 35.80
CA GLU A 455 -19.61 37.42 35.53
C GLU A 455 -20.46 36.15 35.43
N LYS A 456 -21.60 36.07 36.14
CA LYS A 456 -22.49 34.90 36.11
C LYS A 456 -23.26 34.77 34.80
N PHE A 457 -23.40 35.85 34.03
CA PHE A 457 -24.14 35.86 32.75
C PHE A 457 -23.22 35.75 31.53
N ARG A 458 -21.93 36.06 31.68
CA ARG A 458 -20.90 35.86 30.65
C ARG A 458 -20.55 34.39 30.45
N ALA A 459 -20.37 33.62 31.53
CA ALA A 459 -20.01 32.20 31.41
C ALA A 459 -21.05 31.35 30.63
N PRO A 460 -22.38 31.53 30.83
CA PRO A 460 -23.40 30.92 29.98
C PRO A 460 -23.33 31.34 28.50
N LEU A 461 -23.09 32.62 28.20
CA LEU A 461 -22.93 33.10 26.82
C LEU A 461 -21.70 32.46 26.15
N GLY A 462 -20.57 32.41 26.86
CA GLY A 462 -19.36 31.72 26.39
C GLY A 462 -19.60 30.23 26.13
N ALA A 463 -20.38 29.56 26.99
CA ALA A 463 -20.78 28.17 26.81
C ALA A 463 -21.72 27.96 25.60
N ILE A 464 -22.56 28.94 25.26
CA ILE A 464 -23.39 28.93 24.04
C ILE A 464 -22.50 29.10 22.81
N ILE A 465 -21.61 30.10 22.81
CA ILE A 465 -20.67 30.37 21.71
C ILE A 465 -19.80 29.14 21.42
N ALA A 466 -19.32 28.45 22.47
CA ALA A 466 -18.50 27.25 22.34
C ALA A 466 -19.21 26.06 21.64
N LYS A 467 -20.55 26.06 21.54
CA LYS A 467 -21.31 25.00 20.85
C LYS A 467 -21.40 25.20 19.33
N PHE A 468 -21.21 26.43 18.82
CA PHE A 468 -21.37 26.75 17.39
C PHE A 468 -20.48 25.94 16.45
N PRO A 469 -19.20 25.65 16.76
CA PRO A 469 -18.38 24.76 15.92
C PRO A 469 -19.03 23.40 15.66
N GLY A 470 -19.74 22.83 16.64
CA GLY A 470 -20.45 21.56 16.51
C GLY A 470 -21.72 21.60 15.64
N LEU A 471 -22.20 22.79 15.29
CA LEU A 471 -23.39 23.01 14.45
C LEU A 471 -23.08 23.17 12.96
N ASP A 472 -21.86 22.84 12.53
CA ASP A 472 -21.32 23.18 11.21
C ASP A 472 -21.24 24.70 10.95
N ALA A 473 -21.25 25.53 11.99
CA ALA A 473 -21.14 26.99 11.88
C ALA A 473 -19.69 27.50 11.81
N SER A 474 -18.69 26.60 11.88
CA SER A 474 -17.28 26.95 11.77
C SER A 474 -16.78 26.83 10.33
N MET A 475 -16.01 27.83 9.89
CA MET A 475 -15.31 27.78 8.61
C MET A 475 -14.21 26.71 8.59
N SER A 476 -13.52 26.48 9.72
CA SER A 476 -12.50 25.43 9.80
C SER A 476 -13.12 24.06 9.58
N ARG A 477 -14.22 23.75 10.28
CA ARG A 477 -14.95 22.49 10.11
C ARG A 477 -15.49 22.33 8.68
N TYR A 478 -15.99 23.41 8.07
CA TYR A 478 -16.49 23.36 6.70
C TYR A 478 -15.38 23.10 5.67
N LEU A 479 -14.17 23.65 5.86
CA LEU A 479 -13.08 23.56 4.89
C LEU A 479 -12.17 22.33 5.08
N VAL A 480 -11.85 21.98 6.32
CA VAL A 480 -10.85 20.95 6.64
C VAL A 480 -11.36 19.86 7.60
N GLY A 481 -12.62 19.94 8.04
CA GLY A 481 -13.19 19.00 9.00
C GLY A 481 -12.58 19.11 10.40
N ASP A 482 -12.96 18.17 11.27
CA ASP A 482 -12.55 18.07 12.67
C ASP A 482 -11.39 17.05 12.88
N ILE A 483 -10.62 16.78 11.82
CA ILE A 483 -9.44 15.91 11.90
C ILE A 483 -8.41 16.56 12.85
N PRO A 484 -7.76 15.79 13.74
CA PRO A 484 -6.70 16.30 14.62
C PRO A 484 -5.42 16.60 13.81
N TRP A 485 -5.45 17.66 12.99
CA TRP A 485 -4.36 18.04 12.09
C TRP A 485 -3.02 18.25 12.82
N GLY A 486 -3.05 18.66 14.10
CA GLY A 486 -1.85 18.80 14.93
C GLY A 486 -1.10 17.50 15.16
N ASP A 487 -1.81 16.37 15.31
CA ASP A 487 -1.21 15.04 15.49
C ASP A 487 -0.86 14.38 14.15
N VAL A 488 -1.62 14.70 13.10
CA VAL A 488 -1.51 14.04 11.79
C VAL A 488 -0.50 14.72 10.88
N LEU A 489 -0.51 16.05 10.77
CA LEU A 489 0.27 16.74 9.76
C LEU A 489 1.80 16.59 9.94
N PRO A 490 2.38 16.65 11.16
CA PRO A 490 3.82 16.52 11.34
C PRO A 490 4.45 15.22 10.79
N PRO A 491 3.95 14.00 11.10
CA PRO A 491 4.51 12.79 10.51
C PRO A 491 4.32 12.75 8.99
N PHE A 492 3.18 13.21 8.47
CA PHE A 492 2.95 13.28 7.03
C PHE A 492 3.91 14.23 6.31
N LEU A 493 4.30 15.36 6.92
CA LEU A 493 5.31 16.26 6.35
C LEU A 493 6.71 15.63 6.32
N ARG A 494 7.07 14.85 7.34
CA ARG A 494 8.34 14.08 7.34
C ARG A 494 8.33 13.02 6.26
N TRP A 495 7.23 12.27 6.11
CA TRP A 495 7.08 11.34 5.00
C TRP A 495 7.08 12.06 3.65
N ALA A 496 6.44 13.22 3.51
CA ALA A 496 6.46 14.01 2.28
C ALA A 496 7.90 14.36 1.84
N GLY A 497 8.80 14.66 2.79
CA GLY A 497 10.23 14.83 2.51
C GLY A 497 10.89 13.56 1.96
N LEU A 498 10.65 12.40 2.58
CA LEU A 498 11.15 11.10 2.10
C LEU A 498 10.61 10.76 0.71
N ILE A 499 9.31 10.97 0.49
CA ILE A 499 8.62 10.73 -0.79
C ILE A 499 9.24 11.60 -1.88
N PHE A 500 9.34 12.91 -1.61
CA PHE A 500 9.91 13.87 -2.54
C PHE A 500 11.34 13.49 -2.94
N LEU A 501 12.22 13.21 -1.97
CA LEU A 501 13.61 12.84 -2.24
C LEU A 501 13.71 11.50 -2.99
N THR A 502 12.94 10.50 -2.58
CA THR A 502 12.92 9.18 -3.25
C THR A 502 12.50 9.33 -4.71
N TYR A 503 11.41 10.05 -4.96
CA TYR A 503 10.86 10.22 -6.31
C TYR A 503 11.76 11.10 -7.18
N LEU A 504 12.37 12.14 -6.59
CA LEU A 504 13.37 12.97 -7.26
C LEU A 504 14.57 12.13 -7.72
N VAL A 505 15.11 11.28 -6.86
CA VAL A 505 16.23 10.38 -7.18
C VAL A 505 15.83 9.41 -8.29
N LEU A 506 14.67 8.76 -8.18
CA LEU A 506 14.19 7.80 -9.18
C LEU A 506 13.93 8.46 -10.54
N MET A 507 13.36 9.66 -10.57
CA MET A 507 13.09 10.41 -11.79
C MET A 507 14.40 10.86 -12.46
N ALA A 508 15.30 11.46 -11.68
CA ALA A 508 16.62 11.86 -12.16
C ALA A 508 17.41 10.65 -12.68
N PHE A 509 17.39 9.55 -11.94
CA PHE A 509 18.04 8.31 -12.34
C PHE A 509 17.51 7.76 -13.68
N ASN A 510 16.18 7.72 -13.86
CA ASN A 510 15.59 7.30 -15.14
C ASN A 510 16.02 8.17 -16.32
N LEU A 511 16.10 9.49 -16.16
CA LEU A 511 16.56 10.38 -17.23
C LEU A 511 18.02 10.12 -17.60
N LEU A 512 18.88 9.86 -16.60
CA LEU A 512 20.31 9.63 -16.80
C LEU A 512 20.60 8.30 -17.51
N ILE A 513 19.84 7.24 -17.19
CA ILE A 513 19.99 5.94 -17.84
C ILE A 513 19.25 5.86 -19.18
N PHE A 514 18.21 6.67 -19.38
CA PHE A 514 17.37 6.64 -20.58
C PHE A 514 18.19 6.75 -21.86
N ARG A 515 19.18 7.66 -21.90
CA ARG A 515 20.01 7.84 -23.08
C ARG A 515 20.79 6.58 -23.44
N GLN A 516 21.37 5.90 -22.45
CA GLN A 516 22.09 4.65 -22.66
C GLN A 516 21.17 3.58 -23.26
N TRP A 517 19.91 3.52 -22.84
CA TRP A 517 18.99 2.49 -23.26
C TRP A 517 18.28 2.79 -24.59
N ALA A 518 17.75 4.00 -24.75
CA ALA A 518 17.01 4.39 -25.95
C ALA A 518 17.93 4.62 -27.15
N HIS A 519 19.08 5.29 -26.96
CA HIS A 519 19.94 5.69 -28.07
C HIS A 519 21.07 4.67 -28.35
N ASN A 520 21.79 4.24 -27.32
CA ASN A 520 22.95 3.36 -27.51
C ASN A 520 22.54 1.89 -27.63
N GLU A 521 21.57 1.44 -26.83
CA GLU A 521 21.11 0.04 -26.83
C GLU A 521 19.81 -0.19 -27.62
N ARG A 522 19.14 0.88 -28.08
CA ARG A 522 17.94 0.84 -28.94
C ARG A 522 16.83 -0.08 -28.42
N LEU A 523 16.49 0.08 -27.14
CA LEU A 523 15.34 -0.59 -26.55
C LEU A 523 14.02 -0.21 -27.28
N ILE A 524 13.08 -1.16 -27.30
CA ILE A 524 11.84 -1.05 -28.10
C ILE A 524 10.69 -0.37 -27.34
N TYR A 525 10.62 -0.50 -26.01
CA TYR A 525 9.55 0.08 -25.17
C TYR A 525 8.11 -0.27 -25.64
N PRO A 526 7.70 -1.55 -25.59
CA PRO A 526 6.37 -1.98 -26.07
C PRO A 526 5.20 -1.28 -25.34
N LEU A 527 5.38 -0.93 -24.06
CA LEU A 527 4.37 -0.22 -23.27
C LEU A 527 4.28 1.28 -23.63
N ALA A 528 5.31 1.86 -24.24
CA ALA A 528 5.26 3.19 -24.84
C ALA A 528 4.67 3.14 -26.27
N GLU A 529 4.99 2.10 -27.04
CA GLU A 529 4.44 1.88 -28.39
C GLU A 529 2.91 1.75 -28.37
N LEU A 530 2.35 1.07 -27.37
CA LEU A 530 0.90 0.83 -27.28
C LEU A 530 0.05 2.12 -27.28
N PRO A 531 0.23 3.10 -26.38
CA PRO A 531 -0.53 4.34 -26.41
C PRO A 531 -0.27 5.19 -27.66
N GLU A 532 0.94 5.14 -28.23
CA GLU A 532 1.23 5.81 -29.51
C GLU A 532 0.41 5.22 -30.66
N LEU A 533 0.31 3.89 -30.75
CA LEU A 533 -0.54 3.21 -31.74
C LEU A 533 -2.02 3.54 -31.60
N LEU A 534 -2.47 3.83 -30.37
CA LEU A 534 -3.86 4.19 -30.08
C LEU A 534 -4.17 5.66 -30.39
N ALA A 535 -3.18 6.56 -30.37
CA ALA A 535 -3.41 8.00 -30.39
C ALA A 535 -2.90 8.73 -31.63
N VAL A 536 -1.77 8.28 -32.20
CA VAL A 536 -1.12 8.99 -33.32
C VAL A 536 -1.92 8.78 -34.60
N THR A 537 -2.25 9.91 -35.24
CA THR A 537 -2.94 9.94 -36.53
C THR A 537 -2.04 10.55 -37.61
N ASN A 538 -2.13 10.06 -38.84
CA ASN A 538 -1.47 10.70 -39.97
C ASN A 538 -2.27 11.96 -40.38
N GLU A 539 -1.91 13.09 -39.78
CA GLU A 539 -2.60 14.37 -40.01
C GLU A 539 -2.50 14.82 -41.48
N GLU A 540 -1.42 14.47 -42.18
CA GLU A 540 -1.19 14.79 -43.60
C GLU A 540 -2.23 14.18 -44.55
N ASN A 541 -2.81 13.03 -44.20
CA ASN A 541 -3.80 12.32 -45.02
C ASN A 541 -5.26 12.66 -44.66
N GLY A 542 -5.49 13.62 -43.76
CA GLY A 542 -6.84 14.02 -43.32
C GLY A 542 -7.65 12.93 -42.60
N GLN A 543 -6.99 11.83 -42.20
CA GLN A 543 -7.63 10.68 -41.57
C GLN A 543 -8.31 11.05 -40.25
N ARG A 544 -9.45 10.42 -39.97
CA ARG A 544 -10.30 10.71 -38.79
C ARG A 544 -9.90 9.91 -37.55
N LEU A 545 -9.32 8.73 -37.74
CA LEU A 545 -8.94 7.77 -36.71
C LEU A 545 -7.58 7.17 -37.08
N PRO A 546 -6.80 6.68 -36.11
CA PRO A 546 -5.59 5.91 -36.38
C PRO A 546 -5.85 4.70 -37.28
N ASP A 547 -4.88 4.36 -38.14
CA ASP A 547 -4.90 3.18 -39.04
C ASP A 547 -5.19 1.87 -38.30
N LEU A 548 -4.95 1.82 -36.99
CA LEU A 548 -5.23 0.66 -36.17
C LEU A 548 -6.73 0.32 -36.12
N PHE A 549 -7.61 1.32 -35.99
CA PHE A 549 -9.05 1.10 -35.85
C PHE A 549 -9.75 0.72 -37.16
N THR A 550 -9.09 0.96 -38.30
CA THR A 550 -9.58 0.55 -39.63
C THR A 550 -9.21 -0.90 -39.96
N ASN A 551 -8.32 -1.53 -39.17
CA ASN A 551 -7.91 -2.92 -39.34
C ASN A 551 -8.99 -3.89 -38.81
N PRO A 552 -9.57 -4.78 -39.64
CA PRO A 552 -10.61 -5.71 -39.18
C PRO A 552 -10.12 -6.70 -38.12
N LEU A 553 -8.85 -7.11 -38.15
CA LEU A 553 -8.31 -8.02 -37.14
C LEU A 553 -8.27 -7.39 -35.75
N PHE A 554 -8.17 -6.06 -35.64
CA PHE A 554 -8.29 -5.38 -34.35
C PHE A 554 -9.63 -5.68 -33.69
N TRP A 555 -10.73 -5.58 -34.45
CA TRP A 555 -12.07 -5.85 -33.93
C TRP A 555 -12.29 -7.33 -33.61
N VAL A 556 -11.64 -8.25 -34.34
CA VAL A 556 -11.64 -9.68 -34.00
C VAL A 556 -10.95 -9.90 -32.64
N GLY A 557 -9.76 -9.33 -32.43
CA GLY A 557 -9.07 -9.40 -31.14
C GLY A 557 -9.90 -8.80 -30.01
N PHE A 558 -10.49 -7.62 -30.25
CA PHE A 558 -11.41 -6.97 -29.30
C PHE A 558 -12.60 -7.86 -28.94
N ALA A 559 -13.21 -8.52 -29.94
CA ALA A 559 -14.35 -9.41 -29.73
C ALA A 559 -13.96 -10.69 -28.98
N ILE A 560 -12.75 -11.22 -29.16
CA ILE A 560 -12.29 -12.42 -28.43
C ILE A 560 -12.19 -12.13 -26.93
N SER A 561 -11.40 -11.13 -26.54
CA SER A 561 -11.24 -10.82 -25.11
C SER A 561 -12.51 -10.22 -24.52
N GLY A 562 -13.18 -9.33 -25.27
CA GLY A 562 -14.45 -8.73 -24.90
C GLY A 562 -15.59 -9.74 -24.74
N GLY A 563 -15.65 -10.76 -25.59
CA GLY A 563 -16.65 -11.83 -25.54
C GLY A 563 -16.42 -12.78 -24.37
N VAL A 564 -15.20 -13.28 -24.20
CA VAL A 564 -14.86 -14.21 -23.10
C VAL A 564 -15.03 -13.54 -21.74
N LEU A 565 -14.45 -12.35 -21.56
CA LEU A 565 -14.58 -11.64 -20.28
C LEU A 565 -15.96 -11.02 -20.10
N GLY A 566 -16.63 -10.63 -21.19
CA GLY A 566 -18.01 -10.16 -21.16
C GLY A 566 -18.99 -11.25 -20.71
N TRP A 567 -18.77 -12.51 -21.12
CA TRP A 567 -19.50 -13.66 -20.59
C TRP A 567 -19.31 -13.79 -19.07
N ASN A 568 -18.05 -13.73 -18.61
CA ASN A 568 -17.76 -13.77 -17.18
C ASN A 568 -18.41 -12.60 -16.43
N LEU A 569 -18.42 -11.40 -17.01
CA LEU A 569 -19.08 -10.23 -16.45
C LEU A 569 -20.59 -10.46 -16.28
N ILE A 570 -21.27 -11.00 -17.29
CA ILE A 570 -22.69 -11.35 -17.24
C ILE A 570 -22.97 -12.36 -16.13
N CYS A 571 -22.10 -13.38 -15.99
CA CYS A 571 -22.21 -14.40 -14.94
C CYS A 571 -22.03 -13.80 -13.55
N PHE A 572 -20.97 -13.00 -13.33
CA PHE A 572 -20.69 -12.40 -12.02
C PHE A 572 -21.71 -11.34 -11.59
N LEU A 573 -22.29 -10.62 -12.55
CA LEU A 573 -23.39 -9.70 -12.29
C LEU A 573 -24.72 -10.43 -12.07
N GLU A 574 -24.76 -11.75 -12.28
CA GLU A 574 -25.99 -12.58 -12.23
C GLU A 574 -27.12 -12.00 -13.08
N LEU A 575 -26.79 -11.45 -14.26
CA LEU A 575 -27.80 -10.91 -15.18
C LEU A 575 -28.68 -12.03 -15.75
N VAL A 576 -28.13 -13.24 -15.87
CA VAL A 576 -28.84 -14.46 -16.25
C VAL A 576 -28.60 -15.52 -15.17
N PRO A 577 -29.65 -16.01 -14.49
CA PRO A 577 -29.51 -17.03 -13.44
C PRO A 577 -28.94 -18.35 -13.99
N GLY A 578 -28.04 -18.99 -13.24
CA GLY A 578 -27.53 -20.35 -13.54
C GLY A 578 -26.34 -20.42 -14.50
N LEU A 579 -25.83 -19.30 -15.00
CA LEU A 579 -24.61 -19.30 -15.83
C LEU A 579 -23.34 -19.42 -14.97
N ALA A 580 -22.40 -20.24 -15.42
CA ALA A 580 -21.08 -20.36 -14.82
C ALA A 580 -20.05 -19.52 -15.60
N PRO A 581 -19.18 -18.76 -14.90
CA PRO A 581 -18.07 -18.07 -15.55
C PRO A 581 -17.05 -19.08 -16.09
N LEU A 582 -16.38 -18.71 -17.19
CA LEU A 582 -15.26 -19.46 -17.75
C LEU A 582 -14.03 -19.27 -16.85
N ASP A 583 -13.45 -20.39 -16.42
CA ASP A 583 -12.20 -20.38 -15.65
C ASP A 583 -11.01 -20.14 -16.60
N LEU A 584 -10.27 -19.07 -16.34
CA LEU A 584 -9.05 -18.71 -17.06
C LEU A 584 -7.79 -19.04 -16.25
N ASN A 585 -7.93 -19.68 -15.07
CA ASN A 585 -6.87 -20.06 -14.16
C ASN A 585 -6.80 -21.59 -14.01
N ASN A 586 -6.24 -22.27 -15.01
CA ASN A 586 -6.14 -23.72 -14.99
C ASN A 586 -5.06 -24.18 -13.99
N GLN A 587 -5.47 -24.56 -12.78
CA GLN A 587 -4.57 -25.14 -11.78
C GLN A 587 -4.20 -26.57 -12.15
N TRP A 588 -2.91 -26.90 -12.06
CA TRP A 588 -2.45 -28.23 -12.48
C TRP A 588 -2.68 -29.31 -11.44
N ARG A 589 -3.02 -28.93 -10.19
CA ARG A 589 -3.08 -29.83 -9.02
C ARG A 589 -3.76 -31.16 -9.33
N GLU A 590 -5.00 -31.13 -9.81
CA GLU A 590 -5.80 -32.34 -10.05
C GLU A 590 -5.23 -33.23 -11.18
N ILE A 591 -4.47 -32.65 -12.11
CA ILE A 591 -3.91 -33.34 -13.27
C ILE A 591 -2.57 -34.00 -12.92
N VAL A 592 -1.76 -33.35 -12.09
CA VAL A 592 -0.39 -33.79 -11.77
C VAL A 592 -0.27 -34.50 -10.43
N GLN A 593 -1.33 -34.47 -9.60
CA GLN A 593 -1.39 -35.23 -8.35
C GLN A 593 -1.15 -36.72 -8.64
N ASP A 594 -0.31 -37.33 -7.81
CA ASP A 594 0.12 -38.73 -7.92
C ASP A 594 0.89 -39.12 -9.20
N SER A 595 1.48 -38.13 -9.90
CA SER A 595 2.37 -38.34 -11.05
C SER A 595 3.82 -37.99 -10.75
N VAL A 596 4.74 -38.25 -11.70
CA VAL A 596 6.14 -37.78 -11.61
C VAL A 596 6.25 -36.25 -11.52
N LEU A 597 5.20 -35.52 -11.91
CA LEU A 597 5.09 -34.06 -11.82
C LEU A 597 4.43 -33.58 -10.52
N GLN A 598 4.13 -34.47 -9.57
CA GLN A 598 3.54 -34.15 -8.26
C GLN A 598 4.25 -33.00 -7.51
N PRO A 599 5.59 -32.82 -7.57
CA PRO A 599 6.24 -31.69 -6.90
C PRO A 599 5.72 -30.31 -7.34
N LEU A 600 5.14 -30.21 -8.53
CA LEU A 600 4.58 -28.99 -9.12
C LEU A 600 3.09 -28.77 -8.79
N SER A 601 2.46 -29.68 -8.04
CA SER A 601 1.01 -29.70 -7.79
C SER A 601 0.47 -28.49 -7.00
N VAL A 602 1.34 -27.68 -6.40
CA VAL A 602 0.93 -26.59 -5.50
C VAL A 602 0.74 -25.27 -6.24
N LYS A 603 1.79 -24.71 -6.86
CA LYS A 603 1.74 -23.34 -7.42
C LYS A 603 1.73 -23.31 -8.95
N SER A 604 1.89 -24.45 -9.63
CA SER A 604 1.88 -24.49 -11.10
C SER A 604 0.46 -24.34 -11.63
N LYS A 605 0.28 -23.33 -12.47
CA LYS A 605 -0.98 -23.01 -13.14
C LYS A 605 -0.74 -22.43 -14.53
N SER A 606 -1.72 -22.62 -15.40
CA SER A 606 -1.79 -22.00 -16.73
C SER A 606 -2.88 -20.93 -16.73
N THR A 607 -2.49 -19.67 -16.57
CA THR A 607 -3.43 -18.54 -16.58
C THR A 607 -3.43 -17.81 -17.93
N VAL A 608 -4.64 -17.48 -18.41
CA VAL A 608 -4.87 -16.70 -19.63
C VAL A 608 -5.16 -15.23 -19.29
N PHE A 609 -4.22 -14.36 -19.67
CA PHE A 609 -4.34 -12.91 -19.65
C PHE A 609 -4.24 -12.39 -21.09
N PHE A 610 -5.36 -11.92 -21.65
CA PHE A 610 -5.41 -11.45 -23.04
C PHE A 610 -4.46 -10.28 -23.27
N THR A 611 -4.33 -9.39 -22.27
CA THR A 611 -3.40 -8.27 -22.27
C THR A 611 -1.94 -8.75 -22.34
N MET A 612 -1.58 -9.77 -21.56
CA MET A 612 -0.22 -10.31 -21.56
C MET A 612 0.10 -11.05 -22.87
N ILE A 613 -0.86 -11.77 -23.44
CA ILE A 613 -0.73 -12.37 -24.78
C ILE A 613 -0.48 -11.28 -25.82
N GLY A 614 -1.26 -10.20 -25.77
CA GLY A 614 -1.13 -9.04 -26.65
C GLY A 614 0.24 -8.37 -26.57
N LEU A 615 0.71 -8.06 -25.36
CA LEU A 615 2.02 -7.43 -25.15
C LEU A 615 3.18 -8.35 -25.55
N SER A 616 3.09 -9.64 -25.24
CA SER A 616 4.10 -10.65 -25.60
C SER A 616 4.31 -10.77 -27.11
N PHE A 617 3.28 -10.48 -27.91
CA PHE A 617 3.40 -10.38 -29.36
C PHE A 617 4.16 -9.13 -29.81
N LEU A 618 4.07 -8.01 -29.09
CA LEU A 618 4.76 -6.75 -29.42
C LEU A 618 6.26 -6.82 -29.12
N ILE A 619 6.65 -7.50 -28.04
CA ILE A 619 8.06 -7.67 -27.62
C ILE A 619 8.82 -8.59 -28.61
N PRO A 620 10.16 -8.44 -28.77
CA PRO A 620 10.97 -9.36 -29.54
C PRO A 620 10.86 -10.82 -29.07
N ALA A 621 10.76 -11.74 -30.03
CA ALA A 621 10.59 -13.16 -29.78
C ALA A 621 11.68 -13.77 -28.87
N LYS A 622 12.92 -13.26 -28.90
CA LYS A 622 14.00 -13.74 -28.02
C LYS A 622 13.78 -13.36 -26.56
N ILE A 623 13.22 -12.18 -26.29
CA ILE A 623 12.94 -11.73 -24.93
C ILE A 623 11.75 -12.51 -24.38
N SER A 624 10.64 -12.57 -25.12
CA SER A 624 9.46 -13.32 -24.71
C SER A 624 9.73 -14.83 -24.57
N PHE A 625 10.59 -15.42 -25.42
CA PHE A 625 11.10 -16.78 -25.23
C PHE A 625 11.72 -16.97 -23.85
N SER A 626 12.61 -16.05 -23.48
CA SER A 626 13.40 -16.18 -22.26
C SER A 626 12.56 -16.04 -21.00
N LEU A 627 11.54 -15.17 -21.03
CA LEU A 627 10.63 -14.95 -19.90
C LEU A 627 9.92 -16.25 -19.48
N TRP A 628 9.35 -17.01 -20.43
CA TRP A 628 8.69 -18.26 -20.10
C TRP A 628 9.70 -19.42 -19.92
N PHE A 629 10.79 -19.44 -20.69
CA PHE A 629 11.81 -20.50 -20.62
C PHE A 629 12.44 -20.63 -19.22
N PHE A 630 12.85 -19.53 -18.59
CA PHE A 630 13.44 -19.59 -17.24
C PHE A 630 12.43 -20.00 -16.17
N THR A 631 11.13 -19.72 -16.38
CA THR A 631 10.06 -20.23 -15.50
C THR A 631 9.95 -21.75 -15.59
N ILE A 632 10.00 -22.30 -16.82
CA ILE A 632 10.02 -23.76 -17.02
C ILE A 632 11.32 -24.38 -16.47
N LEU A 633 12.47 -23.73 -16.66
CA LEU A 633 13.74 -24.19 -16.10
C LEU A 633 13.66 -24.30 -14.57
N TYR A 634 13.06 -23.31 -13.91
CA TYR A 634 12.77 -23.38 -12.48
C TYR A 634 11.88 -24.58 -12.11
N MET A 635 10.79 -24.83 -12.86
CA MET A 635 9.93 -25.99 -12.61
C MET A 635 10.71 -27.31 -12.72
N VAL A 636 11.63 -27.40 -13.69
CA VAL A 636 12.54 -28.55 -13.83
C VAL A 636 13.50 -28.66 -12.64
N GLN A 637 14.06 -27.55 -12.16
CA GLN A 637 14.91 -27.55 -10.95
C GLN A 637 14.14 -28.03 -9.71
N VAL A 638 12.87 -27.61 -9.52
CA VAL A 638 12.01 -28.11 -8.43
C VAL A 638 11.84 -29.62 -8.53
N LEU A 639 11.54 -30.14 -9.72
CA LEU A 639 11.40 -31.59 -9.94
C LEU A 639 12.68 -32.34 -9.57
N ILE A 640 13.83 -31.88 -10.07
CA ILE A 640 15.13 -32.49 -9.78
C ILE A 640 15.42 -32.50 -8.28
N LEU A 641 15.26 -31.36 -7.59
CA LEU A 641 15.53 -31.25 -6.15
C LEU A 641 14.61 -32.16 -5.32
N CYS A 642 13.33 -32.26 -5.68
CA CYS A 642 12.40 -33.17 -5.02
C CYS A 642 12.72 -34.64 -5.31
N TRP A 643 13.08 -34.99 -6.55
CA TRP A 643 13.49 -36.36 -6.91
C TRP A 643 14.80 -36.79 -6.22
N LEU A 644 15.69 -35.84 -5.92
CA LEU A 644 16.90 -36.05 -5.12
C LEU A 644 16.64 -36.09 -3.61
N GLY A 645 15.39 -35.90 -3.16
CA GLY A 645 15.01 -35.99 -1.75
C GLY A 645 15.19 -34.71 -0.92
N TYR A 646 15.50 -33.57 -1.54
CA TYR A 646 15.63 -32.28 -0.83
C TYR A 646 14.29 -31.63 -0.45
N GLY A 647 13.17 -32.19 -0.91
CA GLY A 647 11.82 -31.68 -0.64
C GLY A 647 10.76 -32.60 -1.23
N GLN A 648 9.49 -32.32 -0.93
CA GLN A 648 8.35 -33.08 -1.48
C GLN A 648 7.61 -32.28 -2.56
N THR A 649 7.44 -30.98 -2.35
CA THR A 649 6.74 -30.08 -3.27
C THR A 649 7.43 -28.73 -3.30
N GLU A 650 6.96 -27.84 -4.18
CA GLU A 650 7.42 -26.44 -4.22
C GLU A 650 7.35 -25.71 -2.86
N ASN A 651 6.44 -26.12 -1.96
CA ASN A 651 6.34 -25.55 -0.61
C ASN A 651 7.51 -25.92 0.31
N SER A 652 8.27 -26.97 -0.01
CA SER A 652 9.49 -27.33 0.72
C SER A 652 10.60 -26.28 0.57
N PHE A 653 10.47 -25.35 -0.38
CA PHE A 653 11.44 -24.30 -0.68
C PHE A 653 10.81 -22.91 -0.48
N PRO A 654 10.63 -22.47 0.78
CA PRO A 654 9.94 -21.22 1.08
C PRO A 654 10.71 -20.02 0.56
N MET A 655 9.97 -19.09 -0.03
CA MET A 655 10.46 -17.79 -0.47
C MET A 655 9.39 -16.78 -0.09
N GLU A 656 9.81 -15.64 0.40
CA GLU A 656 8.90 -14.59 0.84
C GLU A 656 9.50 -13.21 0.57
N TRP A 657 8.75 -12.16 0.86
CA TRP A 657 9.00 -10.77 0.49
C TRP A 657 9.87 -9.95 1.47
N TRP A 658 10.07 -10.42 2.71
CA TRP A 658 10.76 -9.72 3.79
C TRP A 658 12.27 -9.92 3.72
N TYR A 659 12.76 -11.17 3.88
CA TYR A 659 14.19 -11.47 3.93
C TYR A 659 14.61 -12.89 3.51
N THR A 660 13.70 -13.82 3.19
CA THR A 660 14.04 -15.22 2.89
C THR A 660 13.96 -15.54 1.40
N LEU A 661 15.12 -15.92 0.83
CA LEU A 661 15.24 -16.44 -0.53
C LEU A 661 15.23 -17.97 -0.51
N ASN A 662 14.67 -18.58 -1.55
CA ASN A 662 14.98 -19.95 -1.95
C ASN A 662 15.99 -19.96 -3.10
N PHE A 663 16.34 -21.14 -3.61
CA PHE A 663 17.27 -21.29 -4.73
C PHE A 663 16.88 -20.47 -5.98
N ARG A 664 15.59 -20.45 -6.36
CA ARG A 664 15.07 -19.66 -7.49
C ARG A 664 15.31 -18.17 -7.29
N GLY A 665 14.88 -17.65 -6.14
CA GLY A 665 15.04 -16.24 -5.80
C GLY A 665 16.52 -15.85 -5.73
N ALA A 666 17.36 -16.72 -5.19
CA ALA A 666 18.79 -16.51 -5.08
C ALA A 666 19.50 -16.48 -6.43
N GLU A 667 19.23 -17.44 -7.33
CA GLU A 667 19.77 -17.44 -8.69
C GLU A 667 19.37 -16.17 -9.46
N GLY A 668 18.09 -15.81 -9.37
CA GLY A 668 17.58 -14.57 -9.95
C GLY A 668 18.23 -13.31 -9.34
N ALA A 669 18.43 -13.28 -8.02
CA ALA A 669 19.02 -12.16 -7.31
C ALA A 669 20.49 -11.98 -7.69
N GLY A 670 21.28 -13.06 -7.70
CA GLY A 670 22.67 -13.05 -8.13
C GLY A 670 22.80 -12.59 -9.58
N GLY A 671 21.94 -13.11 -10.47
CA GLY A 671 21.88 -12.65 -11.86
C GLY A 671 21.50 -11.18 -11.99
N MET A 672 20.52 -10.71 -11.21
CA MET A 672 20.12 -9.31 -11.19
C MET A 672 21.26 -8.38 -10.74
N MET A 673 22.04 -8.77 -9.72
CA MET A 673 23.16 -7.95 -9.23
C MET A 673 24.22 -7.76 -10.33
N ILE A 674 24.62 -8.83 -11.02
CA ILE A 674 25.60 -8.75 -12.11
C ILE A 674 25.05 -7.96 -13.30
N PHE A 675 23.81 -8.23 -13.70
CA PHE A 675 23.16 -7.50 -14.79
C PHE A 675 23.11 -5.99 -14.52
N ALA A 676 22.65 -5.60 -13.34
CA ALA A 676 22.56 -4.21 -12.96
C ALA A 676 23.93 -3.55 -12.81
N ALA A 677 24.94 -4.24 -12.27
CA ALA A 677 26.30 -3.72 -12.18
C ALA A 677 26.89 -3.38 -13.55
N VAL A 678 26.65 -4.22 -14.56
CA VAL A 678 27.06 -3.95 -15.96
C VAL A 678 26.32 -2.74 -16.53
N VAL A 679 25.01 -2.63 -16.30
CA VAL A 679 24.23 -1.46 -16.76
C VAL A 679 24.69 -0.18 -16.07
N PHE A 680 24.92 -0.22 -14.75
CA PHE A 680 25.41 0.91 -13.98
C PHE A 680 26.80 1.35 -14.47
N TYR A 681 27.69 0.39 -14.73
CA TYR A 681 29.00 0.67 -15.31
C TYR A 681 28.86 1.38 -16.67
N LYS A 682 27.97 0.92 -17.57
CA LYS A 682 27.73 1.57 -18.87
C LYS A 682 27.16 2.99 -18.73
N ALA A 683 26.31 3.25 -17.73
CA ALA A 683 25.65 4.54 -17.52
C ALA A 683 26.50 5.55 -16.71
N ARG A 684 27.62 5.14 -16.11
CA ARG A 684 28.44 5.96 -15.19
C ARG A 684 28.81 7.36 -15.72
N LYS A 685 29.02 7.49 -17.03
CA LYS A 685 29.37 8.75 -17.70
C LYS A 685 28.29 9.82 -17.50
N TYR A 686 27.02 9.42 -17.53
CA TYR A 686 25.90 10.34 -17.37
C TYR A 686 25.62 10.65 -15.91
N LEU A 687 25.81 9.69 -15.00
CA LEU A 687 25.53 9.87 -13.57
C LEU A 687 26.32 11.02 -12.93
N PHE A 688 27.56 11.23 -13.38
CA PHE A 688 28.46 12.26 -12.84
C PHE A 688 28.68 13.45 -13.77
N CYS A 689 27.85 13.63 -14.80
CA CYS A 689 28.02 14.70 -15.78
C CYS A 689 27.86 16.12 -15.19
N PHE A 690 27.28 16.25 -13.99
CA PHE A 690 27.30 17.50 -13.24
C PHE A 690 28.73 17.96 -12.92
N PHE A 691 29.59 17.06 -12.44
CA PHE A 691 31.01 17.33 -12.12
C PHE A 691 31.92 17.23 -13.34
N SER A 692 31.52 16.47 -14.35
CA SER A 692 32.27 16.31 -15.61
C SER A 692 31.44 16.75 -16.81
N PRO A 693 31.30 18.06 -17.06
CA PRO A 693 30.47 18.57 -18.17
C PRO A 693 30.94 18.10 -19.55
N SER A 694 32.23 17.82 -19.73
CA SER A 694 32.80 17.22 -20.95
C SER A 694 32.20 15.87 -21.31
N ALA A 695 31.55 15.18 -20.36
CA ALA A 695 30.86 13.92 -20.62
C ALA A 695 29.67 14.07 -21.59
N VAL A 696 29.11 15.28 -21.70
CA VAL A 696 27.91 15.58 -22.49
C VAL A 696 28.15 16.70 -23.51
N SER A 697 29.39 17.16 -23.70
CA SER A 697 29.71 18.30 -24.59
C SER A 697 29.26 18.11 -26.04
N ASP A 698 29.17 16.86 -26.49
CA ASP A 698 28.85 16.52 -27.88
C ASP A 698 27.33 16.51 -28.16
N LEU A 699 26.52 16.88 -27.16
CA LEU A 699 25.05 16.81 -27.22
C LEU A 699 24.42 18.17 -27.50
N GLU A 700 23.13 18.20 -27.80
CA GLU A 700 22.37 19.45 -27.96
C GLU A 700 22.32 20.24 -26.63
N ALA A 701 22.39 21.58 -26.69
CA ALA A 701 22.47 22.44 -25.50
C ALA A 701 21.34 22.20 -24.47
N ASP A 702 20.10 22.02 -24.95
CA ASP A 702 18.95 21.75 -24.08
C ASP A 702 19.04 20.38 -23.40
N GLU A 703 19.55 19.38 -24.11
CA GLU A 703 19.77 18.05 -23.57
C GLU A 703 20.94 18.01 -22.58
N GLN A 704 22.02 18.74 -22.87
CA GLN A 704 23.14 18.93 -21.94
C GLN A 704 22.65 19.50 -20.60
N LYS A 705 21.82 20.55 -20.67
CA LYS A 705 21.25 21.20 -19.49
C LYS A 705 20.37 20.24 -18.70
N GLU A 706 19.49 19.48 -19.37
CA GLU A 706 18.63 18.50 -18.73
C GLU A 706 19.42 17.40 -18.00
N LEU A 707 20.43 16.82 -18.67
CA LEU A 707 21.24 15.75 -18.08
C LEU A 707 22.07 16.25 -16.88
N ARG A 708 22.62 17.46 -16.96
CA ARG A 708 23.39 18.05 -15.85
C ARG A 708 22.53 18.37 -14.64
N ILE A 709 21.32 18.92 -14.85
CA ILE A 709 20.35 19.15 -13.77
C ILE A 709 19.91 17.81 -13.18
N SER A 710 19.65 16.80 -14.01
CA SER A 710 19.29 15.46 -13.54
C SER A 710 20.42 14.83 -12.72
N SER A 711 21.68 14.95 -13.14
CA SER A 711 22.85 14.48 -12.39
C SER A 711 22.98 15.19 -11.04
N PHE A 712 22.77 16.50 -10.99
CA PHE A 712 22.72 17.27 -9.74
C PHE A 712 21.60 16.76 -8.80
N CYS A 713 20.37 16.66 -9.30
CA CYS A 713 19.22 16.17 -8.54
C CYS A 713 19.42 14.74 -8.04
N PHE A 714 20.03 13.87 -8.86
CA PHE A 714 20.36 12.51 -8.46
C PHE A 714 21.36 12.49 -7.31
N ILE A 715 22.50 13.17 -7.43
CA ILE A 715 23.57 13.13 -6.42
C ILE A 715 23.12 13.76 -5.11
N PHE A 716 22.65 15.02 -5.15
CA PHE A 716 22.25 15.73 -3.93
C PHE A 716 20.94 15.19 -3.35
N GLY A 717 20.02 14.71 -4.19
CA GLY A 717 18.84 13.98 -3.73
C GLY A 717 19.19 12.68 -3.01
N SER A 718 20.19 11.94 -3.51
CA SER A 718 20.68 10.70 -2.87
C SER A 718 21.35 10.98 -1.52
N VAL A 719 22.19 12.01 -1.45
CA VAL A 719 22.81 12.45 -0.19
C VAL A 719 21.74 12.89 0.81
N GLY A 720 20.79 13.72 0.38
CA GLY A 720 19.67 14.16 1.21
C GLY A 720 18.83 13.00 1.73
N LEU A 721 18.53 12.01 0.88
CA LEU A 721 17.79 10.80 1.26
C LEU A 721 18.56 9.97 2.30
N ILE A 722 19.85 9.71 2.08
CA ILE A 722 20.69 8.97 3.03
C ILE A 722 20.78 9.69 4.38
N LEU A 723 20.93 11.02 4.37
CA LEU A 723 20.93 11.82 5.60
C LEU A 723 19.59 11.74 6.33
N MET A 724 18.47 11.75 5.59
CA MET A 724 17.14 11.62 6.18
C MET A 724 16.88 10.22 6.76
N LEU A 725 17.38 9.16 6.12
CA LEU A 725 17.30 7.80 6.65
C LEU A 725 18.19 7.61 7.89
N TRP A 726 19.41 8.16 7.86
CA TRP A 726 20.35 8.06 8.98
C TRP A 726 19.96 8.95 10.16
N ARG A 727 19.89 10.27 9.97
CA ARG A 727 19.65 11.24 11.04
C ARG A 727 18.18 11.48 11.32
N GLY A 728 17.31 11.32 10.32
CA GLY A 728 15.87 11.44 10.49
C GLY A 728 15.29 10.18 11.10
N MET A 729 15.34 9.04 10.40
CA MET A 729 14.73 7.79 10.89
C MET A 729 15.57 7.03 11.91
N GLY A 730 16.88 7.29 12.02
CA GLY A 730 17.76 6.66 13.01
C GLY A 730 18.43 5.37 12.54
N ALA A 731 18.45 5.06 11.24
CA ALA A 731 19.12 3.86 10.73
C ALA A 731 20.65 4.03 10.68
N ASN A 732 21.41 2.93 10.70
CA ASN A 732 22.86 2.98 10.60
C ASN A 732 23.32 3.48 9.22
N LEU A 733 24.30 4.39 9.19
CA LEU A 733 24.79 5.03 7.95
C LEU A 733 25.30 4.03 6.90
N PHE A 734 26.06 3.01 7.30
CA PHE A 734 26.59 2.01 6.38
C PHE A 734 25.44 1.25 5.70
N TRP A 735 24.46 0.80 6.48
CA TRP A 735 23.31 0.08 5.95
C TRP A 735 22.38 0.97 5.12
N CYS A 736 22.28 2.27 5.42
CA CYS A 736 21.59 3.24 4.55
C CYS A 736 22.25 3.30 3.17
N ILE A 737 23.58 3.42 3.09
CA ILE A 737 24.33 3.46 1.83
C ILE A 737 24.20 2.12 1.07
N PHE A 738 24.40 1.01 1.77
CA PHE A 738 24.24 -0.33 1.20
C PHE A 738 22.84 -0.55 0.64
N GLY A 739 21.82 -0.29 1.45
CA GLY A 739 20.42 -0.45 1.07
C GLY A 739 20.04 0.45 -0.10
N PHE A 740 20.51 1.70 -0.11
CA PHE A 740 20.31 2.62 -1.23
C PHE A 740 20.89 2.06 -2.54
N ILE A 741 22.13 1.56 -2.54
CA ILE A 741 22.77 0.98 -3.72
C ILE A 741 22.03 -0.26 -4.21
N VAL A 742 21.65 -1.17 -3.30
CA VAL A 742 20.91 -2.39 -3.64
C VAL A 742 19.53 -2.05 -4.21
N ILE A 743 18.82 -1.07 -3.64
CA ILE A 743 17.53 -0.59 -4.15
C ILE A 743 17.67 0.00 -5.55
N LEU A 744 18.71 0.78 -5.83
CA LEU A 744 18.99 1.28 -7.18
C LEU A 744 19.24 0.14 -8.17
N ILE A 745 20.02 -0.87 -7.76
CA ILE A 745 20.29 -2.07 -8.57
C ILE A 745 18.99 -2.82 -8.90
N ILE A 746 18.14 -3.07 -7.91
CA ILE A 746 16.84 -3.72 -8.11
C ILE A 746 15.97 -2.88 -9.04
N THR A 747 15.98 -1.56 -8.86
CA THR A 747 15.26 -0.61 -9.71
C THR A 747 15.71 -0.71 -11.18
N ILE A 748 17.02 -0.85 -11.45
CA ILE A 748 17.53 -1.07 -12.81
C ILE A 748 16.92 -2.34 -13.42
N GLY A 749 16.97 -3.47 -12.69
CA GLY A 749 16.42 -4.74 -13.15
C GLY A 749 14.93 -4.65 -13.46
N LEU A 750 14.18 -4.01 -12.57
CA LEU A 750 12.75 -3.73 -12.70
C LEU A 750 12.44 -2.88 -13.95
N VAL A 751 13.05 -1.70 -14.06
CA VAL A 751 12.79 -0.78 -15.18
C VAL A 751 13.13 -1.48 -16.50
N ARG A 752 14.22 -2.24 -16.55
CA ARG A 752 14.57 -3.03 -17.73
C ARG A 752 13.55 -4.11 -18.05
N ALA A 753 13.10 -4.88 -17.06
CA ALA A 753 12.13 -5.94 -17.27
C ALA A 753 10.79 -5.41 -17.82
N VAL A 754 10.35 -4.24 -17.37
CA VAL A 754 9.11 -3.61 -17.83
C VAL A 754 9.30 -2.91 -19.19
N THR A 755 10.37 -2.14 -19.38
CA THR A 755 10.58 -1.34 -20.62
C THR A 755 11.00 -2.21 -21.80
N GLU A 756 11.88 -3.20 -21.60
CA GLU A 756 12.32 -4.09 -22.68
C GLU A 756 11.42 -5.33 -22.79
N GLY A 757 11.00 -5.89 -21.64
CA GLY A 757 10.21 -7.12 -21.56
C GLY A 757 8.71 -6.93 -21.55
N GLY A 758 8.20 -5.69 -21.57
CA GLY A 758 6.76 -5.35 -21.63
C GLY A 758 5.88 -6.06 -20.59
N VAL A 759 6.44 -6.40 -19.43
CA VAL A 759 5.74 -7.13 -18.37
C VAL A 759 4.82 -6.17 -17.61
N LEU A 760 3.56 -6.58 -17.41
CA LEU A 760 2.51 -5.78 -16.74
C LEU A 760 2.76 -5.52 -15.26
N GLY A 761 3.45 -6.42 -14.57
CA GLY A 761 3.64 -6.34 -13.13
C GLY A 761 4.93 -7.03 -12.73
N PHE A 762 5.65 -6.39 -11.82
CA PHE A 762 6.89 -6.92 -11.29
C PHE A 762 6.87 -6.73 -9.78
N GLN A 763 7.17 -7.79 -9.05
CA GLN A 763 7.36 -7.74 -7.61
C GLN A 763 8.74 -8.33 -7.32
N ALA A 764 9.65 -7.53 -6.75
CA ALA A 764 10.98 -8.03 -6.40
C ALA A 764 10.89 -8.75 -5.06
N TRP A 765 10.94 -10.08 -5.06
CA TRP A 765 11.26 -10.84 -3.84
C TRP A 765 12.78 -10.92 -3.68
N VAL A 766 13.39 -9.74 -3.65
CA VAL A 766 14.81 -9.50 -3.36
C VAL A 766 14.91 -8.10 -2.78
N SER A 767 15.62 -7.98 -1.66
CA SER A 767 15.76 -6.74 -0.91
C SER A 767 17.17 -6.66 -0.31
N PRO A 768 17.59 -5.49 0.21
CA PRO A 768 18.81 -5.41 1.01
C PRO A 768 18.85 -6.45 2.13
N PHE A 769 17.71 -6.72 2.78
CA PHE A 769 17.61 -7.64 3.92
C PHE A 769 17.74 -9.11 3.49
N HIS A 770 17.24 -9.47 2.31
CA HIS A 770 17.51 -10.78 1.72
C HIS A 770 19.01 -11.01 1.52
N LEU A 771 19.72 -10.00 1.01
CA LEU A 771 21.17 -10.10 0.80
C LEU A 771 21.91 -10.16 2.13
N ILE A 772 21.52 -9.37 3.13
CA ILE A 772 22.15 -9.41 4.45
C ILE A 772 22.06 -10.81 5.06
N ARG A 773 20.84 -11.37 5.12
CA ARG A 773 20.60 -12.72 5.64
C ARG A 773 21.33 -13.79 4.84
N THR A 774 21.25 -13.74 3.51
CA THR A 774 21.79 -14.79 2.63
C THR A 774 23.31 -14.79 2.60
N LEU A 775 23.96 -13.62 2.61
CA LEU A 775 25.42 -13.52 2.47
C LEU A 775 26.15 -13.59 3.81
N TRP A 776 25.60 -12.98 4.87
CA TRP A 776 26.33 -12.82 6.13
C TRP A 776 25.60 -13.38 7.35
N GLY A 777 24.28 -13.59 7.29
CA GLY A 777 23.46 -13.81 8.48
C GLY A 777 23.19 -12.50 9.23
N MET A 778 22.19 -12.50 10.12
CA MET A 778 21.82 -11.34 10.95
C MET A 778 22.20 -11.51 12.44
N ASP A 779 23.07 -12.48 12.75
CA ASP A 779 23.49 -12.89 14.09
C ASP A 779 24.73 -12.15 14.62
N LYS A 780 25.46 -11.45 13.75
CA LYS A 780 26.66 -10.69 14.12
C LYS A 780 26.30 -9.27 14.55
N ALA A 781 27.10 -8.70 15.45
CA ALA A 781 26.89 -7.34 15.95
C ALA A 781 26.78 -6.27 14.84
N TRP A 782 27.55 -6.39 13.76
CA TRP A 782 27.55 -5.44 12.64
C TRP A 782 26.45 -5.69 11.59
N THR A 783 25.80 -6.86 11.62
CA THR A 783 24.64 -7.24 10.78
C THR A 783 23.36 -7.37 11.60
N ALA A 784 23.35 -6.89 12.83
CA ALA A 784 22.22 -7.04 13.73
C ALA A 784 21.01 -6.22 13.23
N PRO A 785 19.78 -6.78 13.26
CA PRO A 785 18.58 -6.10 12.79
C PRO A 785 18.30 -4.69 13.35
N PRO A 786 18.62 -4.38 14.63
CA PRO A 786 18.52 -3.03 15.15
C PRO A 786 19.21 -1.95 14.30
N LEU A 787 20.29 -2.29 13.58
CA LEU A 787 21.05 -1.33 12.77
C LEU A 787 20.29 -0.85 11.52
N PHE A 788 19.32 -1.63 11.04
CA PHE A 788 18.59 -1.34 9.81
C PHE A 788 17.06 -1.46 9.95
N ALA A 789 16.53 -1.60 11.17
CA ALA A 789 15.08 -1.63 11.41
C ALA A 789 14.32 -0.42 10.83
N PRO A 790 14.78 0.85 10.96
CA PRO A 790 14.11 1.97 10.29
C PRO A 790 14.18 1.89 8.77
N LEU A 791 15.29 1.41 8.22
CA LEU A 791 15.47 1.20 6.78
C LEU A 791 14.52 0.13 6.26
N PHE A 792 14.21 -0.89 7.06
CA PHE A 792 13.22 -1.93 6.73
C PHE A 792 11.82 -1.33 6.56
N ILE A 793 11.41 -0.40 7.42
CA ILE A 793 10.13 0.30 7.28
C ILE A 793 10.09 1.16 6.01
N TYR A 794 11.15 1.94 5.77
CA TYR A 794 11.28 2.73 4.54
C TYR A 794 11.19 1.84 3.28
N TYR A 795 11.98 0.76 3.24
CA TYR A 795 11.95 -0.18 2.13
C TYR A 795 10.57 -0.81 1.96
N SER A 796 9.93 -1.21 3.07
CA SER A 796 8.63 -1.87 3.05
C SER A 796 7.57 -1.00 2.37
N VAL A 797 7.53 0.29 2.71
CA VAL A 797 6.54 1.25 2.19
C VAL A 797 6.73 1.60 0.72
N PHE A 798 7.98 1.69 0.23
CA PHE A 798 8.27 2.19 -1.11
C PHE A 798 8.63 1.09 -2.14
N PHE A 799 9.18 -0.03 -1.69
CA PHE A 799 9.89 -0.98 -2.54
C PHE A 799 9.49 -2.45 -2.34
N LEU A 800 8.62 -2.78 -1.38
CA LEU A 800 8.16 -4.16 -1.17
C LEU A 800 7.16 -4.60 -2.25
N ASP A 801 6.13 -3.78 -2.49
CA ASP A 801 5.09 -4.05 -3.49
C ASP A 801 5.20 -3.09 -4.68
N ILE A 802 6.15 -3.38 -5.56
CA ILE A 802 6.54 -2.53 -6.70
C ILE A 802 5.73 -2.78 -7.98
N LYS A 803 4.54 -3.41 -7.88
CA LYS A 803 3.69 -3.71 -9.04
C LYS A 803 3.38 -2.47 -9.89
N THR A 804 3.13 -1.33 -9.24
CA THR A 804 2.87 -0.03 -9.90
C THR A 804 3.95 1.00 -9.63
N PHE A 805 5.18 0.54 -9.48
CA PHE A 805 6.31 1.43 -9.19
C PHE A 805 6.48 2.49 -10.29
N ILE A 806 6.75 3.73 -9.87
CA ILE A 806 6.74 4.90 -10.75
C ILE A 806 7.88 4.90 -11.78
N ALA A 807 9.03 4.29 -11.46
CA ALA A 807 10.21 4.36 -12.32
C ALA A 807 10.01 3.74 -13.71
N PRO A 808 9.46 2.52 -13.86
CA PRO A 808 9.13 1.97 -15.18
C PRO A 808 8.12 2.79 -15.97
N ALA A 809 7.06 3.28 -15.32
CA ALA A 809 6.08 4.15 -15.95
C ALA A 809 6.76 5.42 -16.49
N MET A 810 7.65 6.03 -15.70
CA MET A 810 8.44 7.19 -16.09
C MET A 810 9.32 6.91 -17.31
N ALA A 811 10.03 5.78 -17.32
CA ALA A 811 10.91 5.41 -18.43
C ALA A 811 10.14 5.26 -19.75
N ASN A 812 8.93 4.68 -19.71
CA ASN A 812 8.04 4.62 -20.87
C ASN A 812 7.52 6.02 -21.27
N CYS A 813 7.18 6.89 -20.30
CA CYS A 813 6.73 8.25 -20.61
C CYS A 813 7.83 9.13 -21.23
N ILE A 814 9.08 8.98 -20.79
CA ILE A 814 10.25 9.65 -21.40
C ILE A 814 10.46 9.15 -22.83
N LYS A 815 10.18 7.87 -23.11
CA LYS A 815 10.22 7.33 -24.48
C LYS A 815 9.18 8.00 -25.38
N ILE A 816 7.92 8.09 -24.94
CA ILE A 816 6.85 8.77 -25.71
C ILE A 816 7.22 10.23 -25.98
N ARG A 817 7.82 10.91 -24.98
CA ARG A 817 8.30 12.29 -25.12
C ARG A 817 9.36 12.42 -26.22
N ASP A 818 10.30 11.48 -26.28
CA ASP A 818 11.39 11.44 -27.24
C ASP A 818 10.87 11.17 -28.67
N ASP A 819 9.97 10.19 -28.82
CA ASP A 819 9.38 9.82 -30.12
C ASP A 819 8.53 10.94 -30.73
N LEU A 820 7.80 11.69 -29.89
CA LEU A 820 7.01 12.86 -30.31
C LEU A 820 7.77 14.18 -30.27
N LYS A 821 9.06 14.15 -29.89
CA LYS A 821 9.92 15.34 -29.73
C LYS A 821 9.22 16.45 -28.96
N MET A 822 8.64 16.12 -27.80
CA MET A 822 7.95 17.12 -26.97
C MET A 822 8.96 18.03 -26.25
N GLU A 823 8.55 19.25 -25.93
CA GLU A 823 9.36 20.19 -25.13
C GLU A 823 9.78 19.61 -23.77
N ARG A 824 11.10 19.55 -23.51
CA ARG A 824 11.68 18.93 -22.29
C ARG A 824 11.22 19.60 -20.99
N PHE A 825 11.27 20.93 -20.92
CA PHE A 825 10.96 21.68 -19.69
C PHE A 825 9.48 21.56 -19.28
N ARG A 826 8.55 21.76 -20.23
CA ARG A 826 7.11 21.63 -19.95
C ARG A 826 6.71 20.21 -19.60
N PHE A 827 7.38 19.21 -20.18
CA PHE A 827 7.17 17.81 -19.80
C PHE A 827 7.50 17.57 -18.32
N HIS A 828 8.64 18.08 -17.82
CA HIS A 828 8.99 17.93 -16.41
C HIS A 828 8.00 18.62 -15.48
N ILE A 829 7.50 19.81 -15.87
CA ILE A 829 6.43 20.49 -15.13
C ILE A 829 5.14 19.65 -15.12
N ALA A 830 4.77 19.04 -16.25
CA ALA A 830 3.60 18.17 -16.36
C ALA A 830 3.69 16.99 -15.38
N ILE A 831 4.83 16.30 -15.39
CA ILE A 831 5.10 15.17 -14.51
C ILE A 831 5.12 15.60 -13.03
N PHE A 832 5.85 16.66 -12.70
CA PHE A 832 5.98 17.11 -11.32
C PHE A 832 4.63 17.57 -10.77
N SER A 833 3.87 18.36 -11.54
CA SER A 833 2.55 18.84 -11.14
C SER A 833 1.56 17.68 -10.93
N CYS A 834 1.55 16.66 -11.81
CA CYS A 834 0.65 15.52 -11.63
C CYS A 834 1.04 14.66 -10.42
N ILE A 835 2.34 14.50 -10.12
CA ILE A 835 2.81 13.80 -8.92
C ILE A 835 2.29 14.50 -7.66
N VAL A 836 2.48 15.82 -7.57
CA VAL A 836 2.04 16.63 -6.41
C VAL A 836 0.52 16.59 -6.26
N VAL A 837 -0.23 16.82 -7.35
CA VAL A 837 -1.69 16.79 -7.32
C VAL A 837 -2.21 15.42 -6.93
N ALA A 838 -1.68 14.34 -7.51
CA ALA A 838 -2.09 12.98 -7.20
C ALA A 838 -1.81 12.60 -5.74
N ALA A 839 -0.61 12.93 -5.23
CA ALA A 839 -0.24 12.65 -3.85
C ALA A 839 -1.13 13.42 -2.86
N ILE A 840 -1.36 14.72 -3.08
CA ILE A 840 -2.23 15.53 -2.21
C ILE A 840 -3.66 14.99 -2.22
N VAL A 841 -4.22 14.74 -3.41
CA VAL A 841 -5.61 14.27 -3.53
C VAL A 841 -5.77 12.88 -2.91
N ALA A 842 -4.86 11.94 -3.20
CA ALA A 842 -4.96 10.59 -2.66
C ALA A 842 -4.72 10.55 -1.14
N ILE A 843 -3.69 11.21 -0.61
CA ILE A 843 -3.44 11.28 0.85
C ILE A 843 -4.64 11.90 1.56
N THR A 844 -5.15 13.02 1.05
CA THR A 844 -6.33 13.69 1.63
C THR A 844 -7.53 12.77 1.59
N THR A 845 -7.80 12.11 0.46
CA THR A 845 -8.91 11.17 0.32
C THR A 845 -8.81 10.02 1.32
N HIS A 846 -7.63 9.42 1.47
CA HIS A 846 -7.39 8.38 2.47
C HIS A 846 -7.64 8.88 3.89
N LEU A 847 -7.09 10.05 4.27
CA LEU A 847 -7.29 10.63 5.60
C LEU A 847 -8.77 10.92 5.88
N LEU A 848 -9.46 11.56 4.94
CA LEU A 848 -10.89 11.87 5.05
C LEU A 848 -11.73 10.60 5.23
N LEU A 849 -11.45 9.56 4.45
CA LEU A 849 -12.17 8.29 4.55
C LEU A 849 -11.84 7.55 5.85
N THR A 850 -10.58 7.57 6.28
CA THR A 850 -10.09 6.92 7.50
C THR A 850 -10.73 7.54 8.74
N TYR A 851 -10.68 8.86 8.88
CA TYR A 851 -11.30 9.54 10.02
C TYR A 851 -12.84 9.53 9.97
N ASN A 852 -13.46 9.28 8.82
CA ASN A 852 -14.91 9.18 8.70
C ASN A 852 -15.47 7.79 9.09
N LYS A 853 -14.74 6.71 8.83
CA LYS A 853 -15.24 5.33 9.04
C LYS A 853 -14.38 4.48 9.97
N GLY A 854 -13.17 4.93 10.27
CA GLY A 854 -12.12 4.16 10.91
C GLY A 854 -11.27 3.37 9.92
N GLY A 855 -9.95 3.39 10.16
CA GLY A 855 -8.96 2.52 9.54
C GLY A 855 -9.31 1.02 9.56
N ASP A 856 -9.95 0.55 10.63
CA ASP A 856 -10.38 -0.85 10.78
C ASP A 856 -11.42 -1.28 9.72
N ASN A 857 -12.20 -0.32 9.21
CA ASN A 857 -13.26 -0.55 8.22
C ASN A 857 -12.80 -0.26 6.77
N MET A 858 -11.51 0.00 6.56
CA MET A 858 -10.91 0.26 5.25
C MET A 858 -10.37 -1.04 4.62
N ASN A 859 -9.53 -0.93 3.58
CA ASN A 859 -8.94 -2.11 2.94
C ASN A 859 -8.08 -2.91 3.94
N GLY A 860 -8.46 -4.17 4.20
CA GLY A 860 -7.83 -5.00 5.23
C GLY A 860 -6.34 -5.31 4.98
N TRP A 861 -5.91 -5.39 3.71
CA TRP A 861 -4.49 -5.58 3.40
C TRP A 861 -3.68 -4.36 3.82
N PHE A 862 -4.05 -3.17 3.33
CA PHE A 862 -3.28 -1.94 3.56
C PHE A 862 -3.39 -1.40 4.98
N TYR A 863 -4.57 -1.51 5.61
CA TYR A 863 -4.78 -0.98 6.96
C TYR A 863 -4.43 -1.96 8.06
N THR A 864 -4.44 -3.28 7.81
CA THR A 864 -4.23 -4.27 8.88
C THR A 864 -3.10 -5.24 8.55
N GLY A 865 -3.21 -6.00 7.46
CA GLY A 865 -2.26 -7.07 7.14
C GLY A 865 -0.83 -6.58 6.95
N PHE A 866 -0.63 -5.58 6.10
CA PHE A 866 0.68 -5.07 5.73
C PHE A 866 1.40 -4.34 6.88
N PRO A 867 0.82 -3.32 7.55
CA PRO A 867 1.50 -2.62 8.64
C PRO A 867 1.81 -3.55 9.82
N LYS A 868 0.84 -4.41 10.20
CA LYS A 868 1.05 -5.39 11.28
C LYS A 868 2.19 -6.34 10.94
N GLY A 869 2.15 -6.98 9.75
CA GLY A 869 3.19 -7.89 9.31
C GLY A 869 4.57 -7.23 9.27
N MET A 870 4.66 -6.00 8.77
CA MET A 870 5.91 -5.24 8.71
C MET A 870 6.51 -5.02 10.11
N PHE A 871 5.74 -4.50 11.08
CA PHE A 871 6.24 -4.25 12.44
C PHE A 871 6.49 -5.55 13.22
N GLU A 872 5.67 -6.58 13.03
CA GLU A 872 5.92 -7.92 13.59
C GLU A 872 7.24 -8.48 13.09
N GLN A 873 7.56 -8.36 11.79
CA GLN A 873 8.83 -8.83 11.26
C GLN A 873 10.02 -8.06 11.83
N VAL A 874 9.90 -6.74 12.07
CA VAL A 874 10.94 -6.00 12.79
C VAL A 874 11.18 -6.60 14.18
N GLY A 875 10.11 -6.84 14.95
CA GLY A 875 10.21 -7.43 16.28
C GLY A 875 10.77 -8.85 16.27
N VAL A 876 10.37 -9.68 15.31
CA VAL A 876 10.87 -11.06 15.12
C VAL A 876 12.35 -11.05 14.77
N MET A 877 12.80 -10.20 13.84
CA MET A 877 14.21 -10.12 13.46
C MET A 877 15.08 -9.71 14.66
N VAL A 878 14.63 -8.73 15.45
CA VAL A 878 15.37 -8.26 16.64
C VAL A 878 15.41 -9.33 17.73
N LYS A 879 14.31 -10.06 17.94
CA LYS A 879 14.21 -11.10 18.98
C LYS A 879 14.98 -12.37 18.61
N THR A 880 14.87 -12.78 17.36
CA THR A 880 15.49 -14.00 16.82
C THR A 880 16.21 -13.63 15.53
N SER A 881 17.49 -13.26 15.65
CA SER A 881 18.34 -12.90 14.51
C SER A 881 18.30 -13.99 13.44
N PRO A 882 17.76 -13.71 12.24
CA PRO A 882 17.54 -14.75 11.25
C PRO A 882 18.84 -15.13 10.53
N ILE A 883 19.19 -16.42 10.53
CA ILE A 883 20.35 -17.00 9.81
C ILE A 883 19.89 -17.90 8.65
N ASP A 884 20.56 -17.83 7.49
CA ASP A 884 20.30 -18.76 6.38
C ASP A 884 20.94 -20.13 6.63
N THR A 885 20.11 -21.17 6.75
CA THR A 885 20.52 -22.56 6.96
C THR A 885 20.52 -23.39 5.69
N THR A 886 20.04 -22.84 4.57
CA THR A 886 19.73 -23.57 3.32
C THR A 886 20.81 -23.44 2.24
N LYS A 887 22.00 -22.92 2.60
CA LYS A 887 23.13 -22.68 1.67
C LYS A 887 22.74 -21.84 0.46
N THR A 888 21.79 -20.92 0.62
CA THR A 888 21.22 -20.10 -0.47
C THR A 888 22.27 -19.17 -1.10
N SER A 889 23.32 -18.83 -0.37
CA SER A 889 24.50 -18.13 -0.89
C SER A 889 25.17 -18.80 -2.08
N TRP A 890 25.17 -20.14 -2.16
CA TRP A 890 25.72 -20.87 -3.32
C TRP A 890 24.87 -20.68 -4.58
N PHE A 891 23.55 -20.71 -4.45
CA PHE A 891 22.63 -20.43 -5.56
C PHE A 891 22.71 -18.96 -6.01
N PHE A 892 22.88 -18.04 -5.05
CA PHE A 892 23.15 -16.65 -5.36
C PHE A 892 24.44 -16.48 -6.17
N GLY A 893 25.54 -17.08 -5.71
CA GLY A 893 26.82 -17.06 -6.42
C GLY A 893 26.73 -17.74 -7.81
N GLY A 894 26.05 -18.88 -7.88
CA GLY A 894 25.79 -19.60 -9.14
C GLY A 894 25.00 -18.76 -10.13
N GLY A 895 23.96 -18.07 -9.68
CA GLY A 895 23.19 -17.13 -10.49
C GLY A 895 24.02 -15.96 -11.02
N ALA A 896 24.90 -15.40 -10.18
CA ALA A 896 25.82 -14.34 -10.59
C ALA A 896 26.79 -14.81 -11.68
N VAL A 897 27.42 -15.99 -11.49
CA VAL A 897 28.34 -16.58 -12.47
C VAL A 897 27.62 -16.92 -13.77
N ALA A 898 26.44 -17.53 -13.70
CA ALA A 898 25.65 -17.87 -14.88
C ALA A 898 25.20 -16.62 -15.65
N MET A 899 24.85 -15.53 -14.97
CA MET A 899 24.57 -14.25 -15.64
C MET A 899 25.83 -13.68 -16.32
N MET A 900 26.99 -13.72 -15.65
CA MET A 900 28.25 -13.23 -16.24
C MET A 900 28.60 -14.02 -17.50
N ALA A 901 28.48 -15.36 -17.44
CA ALA A 901 28.65 -16.24 -18.58
C ALA A 901 27.64 -15.91 -19.69
N LEU A 902 26.36 -15.74 -19.34
CA LEU A 902 25.31 -15.40 -20.30
C LEU A 902 25.61 -14.08 -21.03
N LEU A 903 26.02 -13.03 -20.31
CA LEU A 903 26.37 -11.74 -20.89
C LEU A 903 27.63 -11.80 -21.76
N TYR A 904 28.63 -12.61 -21.38
CA TYR A 904 29.86 -12.81 -22.13
C TYR A 904 29.61 -13.62 -23.41
N PHE A 905 29.05 -14.82 -23.29
CA PHE A 905 28.83 -15.72 -24.44
C PHE A 905 27.80 -15.17 -25.43
N ARG A 906 26.84 -14.34 -24.98
CA ARG A 906 25.87 -13.69 -25.88
C ARG A 906 26.53 -12.71 -26.86
N GLN A 907 27.75 -12.26 -26.60
CA GLN A 907 28.53 -11.45 -27.56
C GLN A 907 28.96 -12.28 -28.78
N MET A 908 29.08 -13.61 -28.63
CA MET A 908 29.48 -14.54 -29.68
C MET A 908 28.29 -15.35 -30.22
N PHE A 909 27.38 -15.78 -29.34
CA PHE A 909 26.26 -16.66 -29.65
C PHE A 909 24.92 -15.93 -29.48
N PHE A 910 24.40 -15.39 -30.58
CA PHE A 910 23.17 -14.59 -30.59
C PHE A 910 21.87 -15.38 -30.32
N TRP A 911 21.94 -16.71 -30.29
CA TRP A 911 20.80 -17.61 -30.05
C TRP A 911 20.54 -17.89 -28.57
N LEU A 912 21.47 -17.54 -27.69
CA LEU A 912 21.32 -17.74 -26.24
C LEU A 912 20.12 -16.97 -25.66
N PRO A 913 19.51 -17.48 -24.57
CA PRO A 913 18.44 -16.79 -23.87
C PRO A 913 18.82 -15.36 -23.44
N HIS A 914 17.83 -14.48 -23.41
CA HIS A 914 17.93 -13.11 -22.96
C HIS A 914 18.14 -13.03 -21.45
N PRO A 915 19.09 -12.19 -20.96
CA PRO A 915 19.35 -11.98 -19.53
C PRO A 915 18.10 -11.65 -18.70
N ILE A 916 17.14 -10.93 -19.29
CA ILE A 916 15.88 -10.58 -18.62
C ILE A 916 15.12 -11.82 -18.13
N GLY A 917 15.16 -12.95 -18.84
CA GLY A 917 14.47 -14.15 -18.37
C GLY A 917 15.01 -14.63 -17.01
N MET A 918 16.33 -14.55 -16.81
CA MET A 918 16.97 -14.99 -15.57
C MET A 918 16.70 -14.04 -14.40
N ILE A 919 16.73 -12.72 -14.61
CA ILE A 919 16.42 -11.76 -13.53
C ILE A 919 14.96 -11.88 -13.08
N MET A 920 14.06 -12.39 -13.92
CA MET A 920 12.64 -12.57 -13.60
C MET A 920 12.38 -13.77 -12.68
N LEU A 921 13.39 -14.57 -12.34
CA LEU A 921 13.26 -15.62 -11.34
C LEU A 921 12.93 -15.05 -9.94
N VAL A 922 13.36 -13.82 -9.63
CA VAL A 922 12.99 -13.13 -8.38
C VAL A 922 11.53 -12.67 -8.35
N ASN A 923 10.83 -12.70 -9.48
CA ASN A 923 9.47 -12.21 -9.60
C ASN A 923 8.46 -13.37 -9.49
N PRO A 924 7.69 -13.47 -8.39
CA PRO A 924 6.70 -14.52 -8.21
C PRO A 924 5.54 -14.41 -9.22
N ILE A 925 5.26 -13.22 -9.75
CA ILE A 925 4.16 -12.96 -10.70
C ILE A 925 4.35 -13.77 -12.00
N MET A 926 5.58 -14.18 -12.31
CA MET A 926 5.84 -15.07 -13.45
C MET A 926 5.08 -16.39 -13.39
N ASN A 927 4.69 -16.87 -12.20
CA ASN A 927 3.86 -18.07 -12.06
C ASN A 927 2.48 -17.91 -12.72
N ALA A 928 1.97 -16.68 -12.83
CA ALA A 928 0.71 -16.40 -13.52
C ALA A 928 0.92 -15.98 -15.00
N TYR A 929 2.02 -15.30 -15.31
CA TYR A 929 2.24 -14.73 -16.65
C TYR A 929 2.87 -15.67 -17.67
N TRP A 930 3.67 -16.66 -17.25
CA TRP A 930 4.51 -17.47 -18.15
C TRP A 930 3.71 -18.11 -19.30
N PHE A 931 2.51 -18.63 -19.03
CA PHE A 931 1.70 -19.33 -20.02
C PHE A 931 1.12 -18.38 -21.09
N SER A 932 0.65 -17.20 -20.66
CA SER A 932 0.19 -16.15 -21.58
C SER A 932 1.35 -15.60 -22.44
N ILE A 933 2.54 -15.48 -21.85
CA ILE A 933 3.75 -15.08 -22.58
C ILE A 933 4.15 -16.14 -23.61
N LEU A 934 4.06 -17.43 -23.27
CA LEU A 934 4.31 -18.54 -24.18
C LEU A 934 3.37 -18.49 -25.41
N ILE A 935 2.07 -18.24 -25.19
CA ILE A 935 1.08 -18.12 -26.30
C ILE A 935 1.42 -16.94 -27.21
N GLY A 936 1.68 -15.76 -26.64
CA GLY A 936 2.04 -14.58 -27.43
C GLY A 936 3.36 -14.75 -28.19
N TRP A 937 4.35 -15.40 -27.55
CA TRP A 937 5.62 -15.78 -28.19
C TRP A 937 5.40 -16.74 -29.36
N LEU A 938 4.60 -17.80 -29.16
CA LEU A 938 4.32 -18.78 -30.21
C LEU A 938 3.67 -18.11 -31.42
N ALA A 939 2.67 -17.26 -31.19
CA ALA A 939 2.03 -16.50 -32.25
C ALA A 939 3.02 -15.56 -32.98
N LYS A 940 3.88 -14.87 -32.22
CA LYS A 940 4.91 -13.99 -32.80
C LYS A 940 5.89 -14.77 -33.67
N VAL A 941 6.37 -15.92 -33.21
CA VAL A 941 7.28 -16.79 -33.98
C VAL A 941 6.61 -17.29 -35.25
N LEU A 942 5.37 -17.77 -35.19
CA LEU A 942 4.64 -18.24 -36.36
C LEU A 942 4.45 -17.12 -37.40
N VAL A 943 4.00 -15.93 -36.97
CA VAL A 943 3.78 -14.80 -37.88
C VAL A 943 5.09 -14.29 -38.46
N THR A 944 6.17 -14.21 -37.68
CA THR A 944 7.47 -13.73 -38.19
C THR A 944 8.20 -14.77 -39.05
N ARG A 945 7.93 -16.06 -38.86
CA ARG A 945 8.55 -17.14 -39.65
C ARG A 945 7.84 -17.36 -40.99
N TYR A 946 6.52 -17.24 -41.02
CA TYR A 946 5.70 -17.54 -42.19
C TYR A 946 5.08 -16.32 -42.88
N GLY A 947 5.04 -15.16 -42.20
CA GLY A 947 4.47 -13.92 -42.72
C GLY A 947 5.52 -12.87 -43.10
N ASN A 948 5.11 -11.88 -43.88
CA ASN A 948 5.96 -10.72 -44.21
C ASN A 948 5.66 -9.54 -43.27
N LYS A 949 6.31 -8.39 -43.51
CA LYS A 949 6.13 -7.18 -42.69
C LYS A 949 4.69 -6.67 -42.69
N ASP A 950 3.98 -6.79 -43.80
CA ASP A 950 2.59 -6.35 -43.92
C ASP A 950 1.64 -7.30 -43.17
N THR A 951 1.87 -8.61 -43.28
CA THR A 951 1.20 -9.62 -42.45
C THR A 951 1.37 -9.30 -40.98
N TYR A 952 2.59 -8.98 -40.54
CA TYR A 952 2.84 -8.57 -39.16
C TYR A 952 2.07 -7.31 -38.77
N ARG A 953 2.05 -6.26 -39.62
CA ARG A 953 1.31 -5.01 -39.34
C ARG A 953 -0.19 -5.27 -39.17
N ILE A 954 -0.77 -6.13 -40.02
CA ILE A 954 -2.19 -6.49 -39.97
C ILE A 954 -2.48 -7.35 -38.73
N VAL A 955 -1.70 -8.40 -38.47
CA VAL A 955 -1.88 -9.29 -37.32
C VAL A 955 -1.63 -8.58 -35.99
N ARG A 956 -0.74 -7.57 -35.93
CA ARG A 956 -0.55 -6.72 -34.76
C ARG A 956 -1.85 -6.09 -34.29
N GLY A 957 -2.75 -5.76 -35.20
CA GLY A 957 -4.09 -5.26 -34.88
C GLY A 957 -4.86 -6.21 -33.94
N LEU A 958 -4.84 -7.51 -34.21
CA LEU A 958 -5.49 -8.55 -33.38
C LEU A 958 -5.02 -8.48 -31.92
N PHE A 959 -3.70 -8.45 -31.71
CA PHE A 959 -3.10 -8.48 -30.38
C PHE A 959 -3.34 -7.18 -29.60
N VAL A 960 -3.35 -6.03 -30.29
CA VAL A 960 -3.76 -4.76 -29.66
C VAL A 960 -5.26 -4.76 -29.35
N GLY A 961 -6.09 -5.35 -30.21
CA GLY A 961 -7.51 -5.58 -29.97
C GLY A 961 -7.78 -6.40 -28.71
N LEU A 962 -7.02 -7.48 -28.50
CA LEU A 962 -7.09 -8.30 -27.28
C LEU A 962 -6.89 -7.46 -26.00
N ILE A 963 -5.87 -6.60 -26.00
CA ILE A 963 -5.56 -5.68 -24.89
C ILE A 963 -6.74 -4.73 -24.66
N VAL A 964 -7.19 -4.02 -25.71
CA VAL A 964 -8.26 -3.02 -25.59
C VAL A 964 -9.59 -3.65 -25.16
N GLY A 965 -9.92 -4.83 -25.68
CA GLY A 965 -11.14 -5.56 -25.28
C GLY A 965 -11.15 -5.93 -23.81
N GLU A 966 -10.02 -6.40 -23.26
CA GLU A 966 -9.91 -6.70 -21.82
C GLU A 966 -10.03 -5.43 -20.96
N LEU A 967 -9.35 -4.34 -21.34
CA LEU A 967 -9.44 -3.06 -20.61
C LEU A 967 -10.87 -2.49 -20.59
N MET A 968 -11.61 -2.61 -21.69
CA MET A 968 -13.01 -2.17 -21.76
C MET A 968 -13.92 -3.01 -20.85
N ILE A 969 -13.72 -4.33 -20.77
CA ILE A 969 -14.51 -5.17 -19.87
C ILE A 969 -14.15 -4.92 -18.40
N ILE A 970 -12.90 -4.59 -18.08
CA ILE A 970 -12.53 -4.19 -16.70
C ILE A 970 -13.28 -2.91 -16.30
N LEU A 971 -13.38 -1.92 -17.19
CA LEU A 971 -14.20 -0.73 -16.94
C LEU A 971 -15.68 -1.09 -16.77
N ALA A 972 -16.21 -1.97 -17.62
CA ALA A 972 -17.60 -2.42 -17.51
C ALA A 972 -17.87 -3.20 -16.22
N ALA A 973 -16.91 -4.02 -15.77
CA ALA A 973 -16.94 -4.71 -14.49
C ALA A 973 -16.94 -3.72 -13.31
N LEU A 974 -16.13 -2.67 -13.39
CA LEU A 974 -16.12 -1.59 -12.40
C LEU A 974 -17.49 -0.90 -12.31
N ILE A 975 -18.03 -0.46 -13.44
CA ILE A 975 -19.32 0.22 -13.50
C ILE A 975 -20.43 -0.72 -13.01
N GLY A 976 -20.44 -1.97 -13.46
CA GLY A 976 -21.37 -3.00 -13.02
C GLY A 976 -21.29 -3.25 -11.52
N SER A 977 -20.09 -3.30 -10.94
CA SER A 977 -19.87 -3.43 -9.50
C SER A 977 -20.41 -2.24 -8.72
N LEU A 978 -20.24 -1.02 -9.24
CA LEU A 978 -20.75 0.20 -8.62
C LEU A 978 -22.28 0.28 -8.64
N VAL A 979 -22.89 -0.07 -9.78
CA VAL A 979 -24.34 -0.03 -9.98
C VAL A 979 -25.06 -1.12 -9.20
N THR A 980 -24.57 -2.36 -9.27
CA THR A 980 -25.22 -3.52 -8.62
C THR A 980 -24.81 -3.70 -7.17
N GLY A 981 -23.67 -3.15 -6.76
CA GLY A 981 -23.05 -3.40 -5.47
C GLY A 981 -22.34 -4.75 -5.34
N ASN A 982 -22.37 -5.59 -6.37
CA ASN A 982 -21.70 -6.89 -6.41
C ASN A 982 -20.20 -6.72 -6.70
N ASN A 983 -19.34 -7.47 -6.02
CA ASN A 983 -17.93 -7.47 -6.39
C ASN A 983 -17.73 -8.34 -7.64
N VAL A 984 -17.20 -7.76 -8.71
CA VAL A 984 -16.92 -8.47 -9.96
C VAL A 984 -15.40 -8.66 -10.07
N PRO A 985 -14.87 -9.89 -9.94
CA PRO A 985 -13.44 -10.16 -9.89
C PRO A 985 -12.79 -10.17 -11.29
N ILE A 986 -13.03 -9.12 -12.08
CA ILE A 986 -12.40 -8.93 -13.40
C ILE A 986 -11.49 -7.71 -13.31
N ASP A 987 -10.22 -7.96 -13.02
CA ASP A 987 -9.15 -6.97 -13.02
C ASP A 987 -7.86 -7.53 -13.66
N LEU A 988 -6.79 -6.73 -13.70
CA LEU A 988 -5.46 -7.14 -14.15
C LEU A 988 -4.58 -7.71 -13.02
N ASN A 989 -5.05 -7.72 -11.77
CA ASN A 989 -4.30 -8.14 -10.59
C ASN A 989 -4.80 -9.50 -10.07
N ARG A 990 -4.83 -10.51 -10.96
CA ARG A 990 -5.35 -11.86 -10.66
C ARG A 990 -4.32 -12.79 -9.99
N ASN A 991 -3.38 -12.23 -9.24
CA ASN A 991 -2.22 -12.96 -8.69
C ASN A 991 -2.46 -13.51 -7.29
#